data_AF-A0A671QEL6-F1
#
_entry.id   AF-A0A671QEL6-F1
#
_cell.length_a   1.000
_cell.length_b   1.000
_cell.length_c   1.000
_cell.angle_alpha   90.00
_cell.angle_beta   90.00
_cell.angle_gamma   90.00
#
_symmetry.space_group_name_H-M   'P 1'
#
loop_
_entity.id
_entity.type
_entity.pdbx_description
1 polymer ?
#
loop_
_entity_poly.entity_id
_entity_poly.type
_entity_poly.pdbx_seq_one_letter_code
_entity_poly.pdbx_strand_id
1 'polypeptide(L)'
;MLYLATFMSKKRLLLHAFMIPKFQQFISTILILSNLPSHLYPAVYHVTRCVPGQRWTCSKFRCGEERLLNSLCSCSEDCVKLGDCCSNYKSICKGEKPWLEEDCEDIRTPQCPAGFSEPPLLLVSLDGFRAEYMEAYSSLLPVINKLRKCGTSTPYMRPAYPTKTFPNHYTIVTGLYPESHGIVDNKMYDVTRNASFSLKIDEKFNPAWYQGEPVWLTAMKNKLKTATFFWPGSDVKVNGHFPDYWVKNIPFEKRVAKIFEWLHLPEGERPDFYTLYFEEPDSAGHRHGPMSSQVIEALLNVDRLLGMLMDGLEERQLHRCVNLVLVSDHGMEEASCKKAAYVSDYLENIDDIIVIQGPAARVRPKRLPDEFFSFDYEGLVKNISCREPDQPMRPYLKEHLPKRLHFASNIRIERAHLYMQPGWQAALSFGEKHLLRTVYSSVYVSLDLLGIPPAPNNGTHGSLNHLLKNPPHQPVYPAEHSAPSTCTHVSGFLQDPRGCTCDSLTEAEVSTFKNSNVKPVHLPYGIPRVLQEQSDYCILHHTAYISGYSRNILMPLWVSYSLNVSIQPSADTCVRADVRVQASARQSCSFYKNNSTLTFGLLHPPNVSPTGTEPDSLITSNMVPMFPAFKDIWNHFHNFLLLKYSQKLNGVNVVSGPIFDNDFDGNYDFLNKGTPNGAPIPTHFFVILTSCKNSSLPIRQCDGPLDAVSFVLPHRADSLETCHDWVQFHVTRIRDVELLTGLSFYHDRISVAETLQLKTTLKTF
;
A
#
# COMPACT_ATOMS: atom_id res chain seq x y z
N MET A 1 19.02 51.95 4.66
CA MET A 1 19.55 52.81 5.72
C MET A 1 20.70 52.08 6.39
N LEU A 2 21.90 52.70 6.33
CA LEU A 2 23.12 52.52 7.15
C LEU A 2 23.38 51.15 7.83
N TYR A 3 24.42 50.39 7.42
CA TYR A 3 25.85 50.52 7.80
C TYR A 3 26.14 49.92 9.20
N LEU A 4 27.25 49.27 9.56
CA LEU A 4 28.65 49.02 9.14
C LEU A 4 29.07 47.83 10.09
N ALA A 5 30.04 46.94 9.90
CA ALA A 5 30.92 46.54 8.82
C ALA A 5 31.88 45.45 9.35
N THR A 6 32.49 44.73 8.40
CA THR A 6 33.89 44.24 8.40
C THR A 6 34.41 43.36 9.54
N PHE A 7 34.74 42.11 9.18
CA PHE A 7 36.11 41.61 9.38
C PHE A 7 36.47 40.60 8.27
N MET A 8 37.31 41.05 7.34
CA MET A 8 38.02 40.22 6.37
C MET A 8 39.24 39.57 7.03
N SER A 9 39.54 38.36 6.58
CA SER A 9 40.89 37.84 6.30
C SER A 9 41.95 37.94 7.41
N LYS A 10 42.18 36.82 8.10
CA LYS A 10 43.51 36.25 8.40
C LYS A 10 43.34 34.99 9.25
N LYS A 11 43.35 33.82 8.60
CA LYS A 11 43.77 32.53 9.19
C LYS A 11 44.22 31.56 8.08
N ARG A 12 45.15 32.04 7.24
CA ARG A 12 46.35 31.24 6.92
C ARG A 12 47.23 31.29 8.17
N LEU A 13 47.92 30.18 8.47
CA LEU A 13 48.65 29.87 9.70
C LEU A 13 47.78 29.43 10.89
N LEU A 14 47.44 28.14 10.93
CA LEU A 14 47.48 27.25 12.11
C LEU A 14 46.93 25.87 11.71
N LEU A 15 47.66 25.20 10.83
CA LEU A 15 47.59 23.75 10.58
C LEU A 15 48.98 23.29 10.13
N HIS A 16 49.96 23.65 10.96
CA HIS A 16 51.36 23.22 10.91
C HIS A 16 51.85 23.17 12.35
N ALA A 17 51.41 22.17 13.10
CA ALA A 17 52.09 21.61 14.26
C ALA A 17 51.24 20.45 14.79
N PHE A 18 51.89 19.31 15.05
CA PHE A 18 51.37 18.09 15.69
C PHE A 18 50.58 17.11 14.80
N MET A 19 51.30 16.40 13.93
CA MET A 19 51.69 15.00 14.19
C MET A 19 52.41 14.41 12.97
N ILE A 20 53.67 14.81 12.81
CA ILE A 20 54.73 14.03 12.16
C ILE A 20 55.61 13.56 13.32
N PRO A 21 55.47 12.30 13.76
CA PRO A 21 56.59 11.38 13.63
C PRO A 21 56.15 9.90 13.56
N LYS A 22 55.68 9.42 12.40
CA LYS A 22 55.68 7.97 12.07
C LYS A 22 56.05 7.67 10.61
N PHE A 23 56.40 8.69 9.83
CA PHE A 23 56.68 8.56 8.39
C PHE A 23 58.18 8.45 8.05
N GLN A 24 59.08 8.69 9.01
CA GLN A 24 60.53 8.66 8.78
C GLN A 24 61.22 7.34 9.17
N GLN A 25 60.49 6.36 9.70
CA GLN A 25 61.04 5.04 10.05
C GLN A 25 60.70 3.94 9.02
N PHE A 26 59.86 4.25 8.02
CA PHE A 26 59.47 3.30 6.96
C PHE A 26 60.35 3.38 5.70
N ILE A 27 61.07 4.49 5.50
CA ILE A 27 61.89 4.71 4.28
C ILE A 27 63.32 4.14 4.44
N SER A 28 63.81 3.94 5.66
CA SER A 28 65.17 3.38 5.88
C SER A 28 65.25 1.85 5.82
N THR A 29 64.13 1.13 5.67
CA THR A 29 64.12 -0.34 5.51
C THR A 29 64.08 -0.77 4.04
N ILE A 30 63.80 0.14 3.10
CA ILE A 30 63.65 -0.18 1.66
C ILE A 30 64.99 -0.11 0.90
N LEU A 31 66.05 0.44 1.49
CA LEU A 31 67.36 0.61 0.82
C LEU A 31 68.46 -0.40 1.23
N ILE A 32 68.13 -1.47 1.97
CA ILE A 32 69.11 -2.52 2.37
C ILE A 32 68.66 -3.92 1.90
N LEU A 33 68.04 -4.04 0.73
CA LEU A 33 67.69 -5.33 0.14
C LEU A 33 68.13 -5.48 -1.33
N SER A 34 69.07 -4.66 -1.80
CA SER A 34 69.61 -4.73 -3.16
C SER A 34 70.93 -5.51 -3.31
N ASN A 35 71.41 -6.24 -2.29
CA ASN A 35 72.67 -6.99 -2.38
C ASN A 35 72.67 -8.30 -1.56
N LEU A 36 71.81 -9.26 -1.89
CA LEU A 36 71.95 -10.66 -1.43
C LEU A 36 71.79 -11.65 -2.60
N PRO A 37 72.54 -12.77 -2.62
CA PRO A 37 72.64 -13.64 -3.79
C PRO A 37 71.36 -14.44 -4.03
N SER A 38 71.20 -14.83 -5.29
CA SER A 38 70.13 -15.64 -5.88
C SER A 38 69.96 -17.02 -5.22
N HIS A 39 69.20 -17.11 -4.12
CA HIS A 39 68.51 -18.35 -3.67
C HIS A 39 67.50 -18.03 -2.56
N LEU A 40 66.27 -17.62 -2.91
CA LEU A 40 65.08 -17.68 -2.03
C LEU A 40 63.82 -17.31 -2.83
N TYR A 41 63.31 -18.25 -3.63
CA TYR A 41 61.94 -18.22 -4.15
C TYR A 41 61.12 -19.28 -3.40
N PRO A 42 60.30 -18.89 -2.41
CA PRO A 42 59.01 -19.56 -2.24
C PRO A 42 57.81 -18.61 -1.97
N ALA A 43 57.99 -17.29 -1.88
CA ALA A 43 56.91 -16.39 -1.43
C ALA A 43 55.89 -15.98 -2.52
N VAL A 44 56.22 -16.09 -3.82
CA VAL A 44 55.30 -15.74 -4.93
C VAL A 44 54.40 -16.93 -5.32
N TYR A 45 54.77 -18.15 -4.94
CA TYR A 45 54.01 -19.37 -5.24
C TYR A 45 52.81 -19.63 -4.33
N HIS A 46 52.70 -18.93 -3.19
CA HIS A 46 51.63 -19.17 -2.21
C HIS A 46 50.31 -18.45 -2.50
N VAL A 47 50.28 -17.43 -3.38
CA VAL A 47 49.04 -16.69 -3.72
C VAL A 47 48.26 -17.36 -4.85
N THR A 48 48.92 -18.14 -5.71
CA THR A 48 48.33 -18.70 -6.93
C THR A 48 47.56 -20.02 -6.74
N ARG A 49 47.79 -20.80 -5.66
CA ARG A 49 47.13 -22.12 -5.49
C ARG A 49 46.04 -22.22 -4.42
N CYS A 50 45.87 -21.25 -3.51
CA CYS A 50 44.97 -21.43 -2.34
C CYS A 50 43.63 -20.68 -2.37
N VAL A 51 43.31 -19.87 -3.39
CA VAL A 51 42.07 -19.04 -3.39
C VAL A 51 41.29 -18.94 -4.73
N PRO A 52 41.80 -19.32 -5.93
CA PRO A 52 41.05 -19.08 -7.19
C PRO A 52 39.67 -19.73 -7.25
N GLY A 53 39.54 -20.98 -6.77
CA GLY A 53 38.31 -21.77 -6.93
C GLY A 53 37.11 -21.32 -6.09
N GLN A 54 37.28 -20.41 -5.13
CA GLN A 54 36.19 -19.97 -4.23
C GLN A 54 35.66 -18.56 -4.55
N ARG A 55 36.02 -17.97 -5.70
CA ARG A 55 35.58 -16.61 -6.09
C ARG A 55 34.65 -16.64 -7.31
N TRP A 56 33.66 -15.77 -7.27
CA TRP A 56 32.69 -15.55 -8.36
C TRP A 56 33.16 -14.57 -9.44
N THR A 57 34.43 -14.17 -9.38
CA THR A 57 34.98 -13.13 -10.25
C THR A 57 36.31 -13.55 -10.86
N CYS A 58 36.51 -13.14 -12.11
CA CYS A 58 37.80 -13.12 -12.76
C CYS A 58 38.67 -12.01 -12.20
N SER A 59 39.98 -12.22 -12.33
CA SER A 59 41.03 -11.24 -12.06
C SER A 59 42.10 -11.43 -13.13
N LYS A 60 43.06 -10.49 -13.25
CA LYS A 60 44.20 -10.64 -14.17
C LYS A 60 44.96 -11.95 -13.99
N PHE A 61 44.93 -12.54 -12.80
CA PHE A 61 45.58 -13.82 -12.50
C PHE A 61 44.78 -15.06 -12.91
N ARG A 62 43.47 -14.91 -13.15
CA ARG A 62 42.56 -15.99 -13.54
C ARG A 62 42.25 -16.03 -15.02
N CYS A 63 42.50 -14.94 -15.75
CA CYS A 63 42.24 -14.89 -17.19
C CYS A 63 43.12 -15.91 -17.92
N GLY A 64 42.49 -16.82 -18.66
CA GLY A 64 43.19 -17.92 -19.32
C GLY A 64 43.65 -19.02 -18.37
N GLU A 65 43.04 -19.13 -17.19
CA GLU A 65 43.36 -20.22 -16.24
C GLU A 65 43.08 -21.60 -16.85
N GLU A 66 43.89 -22.58 -16.46
CA GLU A 66 43.52 -23.99 -16.66
C GLU A 66 42.29 -24.31 -15.79
N ARG A 67 41.37 -25.11 -16.33
CA ARG A 67 40.11 -25.42 -15.65
C ARG A 67 40.36 -26.08 -14.29
N LEU A 68 39.79 -25.48 -13.26
CA LEU A 68 39.79 -26.03 -11.90
C LEU A 68 38.45 -26.73 -11.64
N LEU A 69 38.50 -28.03 -11.30
CA LEU A 69 37.32 -28.87 -11.04
C LEU A 69 36.38 -28.33 -9.94
N ASN A 70 36.92 -27.58 -8.98
CA ASN A 70 36.16 -27.05 -7.85
C ASN A 70 36.00 -25.52 -7.91
N SER A 71 36.10 -24.93 -9.11
CA SER A 71 35.86 -23.50 -9.27
C SER A 71 34.36 -23.19 -9.27
N LEU A 72 33.97 -22.10 -8.60
CA LEU A 72 32.59 -21.61 -8.61
C LEU A 72 32.15 -21.11 -10.00
N CYS A 73 33.09 -20.56 -10.77
CA CYS A 73 32.91 -20.13 -12.16
C CYS A 73 34.27 -20.17 -12.87
N SER A 74 34.29 -20.21 -14.20
CA SER A 74 35.54 -20.30 -14.97
C SER A 74 35.99 -18.95 -15.55
N CYS A 75 37.31 -18.77 -15.66
CA CYS A 75 37.95 -17.71 -16.44
C CYS A 75 38.85 -18.27 -17.56
N SER A 76 38.69 -19.57 -17.87
CA SER A 76 39.36 -20.25 -18.97
C SER A 76 38.85 -19.75 -20.34
N GLU A 77 39.63 -19.96 -21.40
CA GLU A 77 39.26 -19.52 -22.76
C GLU A 77 38.00 -20.21 -23.32
N ASP A 78 37.66 -21.40 -22.82
CA ASP A 78 36.48 -22.16 -23.24
C ASP A 78 35.23 -21.88 -22.38
N CYS A 79 35.30 -20.98 -21.38
CA CYS A 79 34.18 -20.73 -20.47
C CYS A 79 32.92 -20.22 -21.19
N VAL A 80 33.10 -19.40 -22.24
CA VAL A 80 31.99 -18.81 -22.99
C VAL A 80 31.23 -19.92 -23.71
N LYS A 81 31.96 -20.88 -24.29
CA LYS A 81 31.39 -22.03 -25.00
C LYS A 81 30.66 -22.97 -24.05
N LEU A 82 31.17 -23.13 -22.83
CA LEU A 82 30.59 -24.01 -21.81
C LEU A 82 29.55 -23.31 -20.92
N GLY A 83 29.32 -22.01 -21.10
CA GLY A 83 28.30 -21.24 -20.38
C GLY A 83 28.60 -20.96 -18.91
N ASP A 84 29.83 -21.20 -18.46
CA ASP A 84 30.22 -21.20 -17.04
C ASP A 84 31.20 -20.07 -16.66
N CYS A 85 31.33 -19.05 -17.51
CA CYS A 85 32.15 -17.87 -17.19
C CYS A 85 31.68 -17.17 -15.91
N CYS A 86 32.64 -16.63 -15.15
CA CYS A 86 32.36 -15.66 -14.10
C CYS A 86 31.69 -14.41 -14.67
N SER A 87 30.88 -13.71 -13.87
CA SER A 87 30.03 -12.59 -14.35
C SER A 87 30.82 -11.45 -14.98
N ASN A 88 32.06 -11.22 -14.54
CA ASN A 88 32.93 -10.14 -15.02
C ASN A 88 34.02 -10.63 -16.00
N TYR A 89 33.85 -11.79 -16.64
CA TYR A 89 34.86 -12.37 -17.54
C TYR A 89 35.18 -11.47 -18.73
N LYS A 90 34.17 -11.06 -19.52
CA LYS A 90 34.38 -10.14 -20.66
C LYS A 90 35.05 -8.84 -20.24
N SER A 91 34.61 -8.26 -19.13
CA SER A 91 35.19 -7.01 -18.65
C SER A 91 36.66 -7.17 -18.24
N ILE A 92 36.98 -8.17 -17.41
CA ILE A 92 38.34 -8.31 -16.85
C ILE A 92 39.32 -8.98 -17.82
N CYS A 93 38.86 -9.96 -18.60
CA CYS A 93 39.73 -10.80 -19.44
C CYS A 93 39.71 -10.44 -20.93
N LYS A 94 38.64 -9.80 -21.42
CA LYS A 94 38.54 -9.35 -22.82
C LYS A 94 38.59 -7.82 -22.97
N GLY A 95 38.53 -7.06 -21.87
CA GLY A 95 38.63 -5.60 -21.88
C GLY A 95 37.35 -4.89 -22.33
N GLU A 96 36.21 -5.59 -22.29
CA GLU A 96 34.90 -4.98 -22.53
C GLU A 96 34.49 -4.10 -21.34
N LYS A 97 33.54 -3.18 -21.57
CA LYS A 97 32.99 -2.37 -20.46
C LYS A 97 32.08 -3.26 -19.61
N PRO A 98 32.11 -3.14 -18.27
CA PRO A 98 31.08 -3.77 -17.44
C PRO A 98 29.73 -3.08 -17.66
N TRP A 99 28.63 -3.79 -17.40
CA TRP A 99 27.27 -3.28 -17.57
C TRP A 99 27.12 -1.90 -16.95
N LEU A 100 27.67 -1.66 -15.77
CA LEU A 100 27.57 -0.38 -15.07
C LEU A 100 28.11 0.82 -15.88
N GLU A 101 29.15 0.63 -16.67
CA GLU A 101 29.82 1.67 -17.48
C GLU A 101 29.20 1.89 -18.85
N GLU A 102 28.27 1.03 -19.28
CA GLU A 102 27.51 1.26 -20.52
C GLU A 102 26.55 2.45 -20.39
N ASP A 103 26.10 3.01 -21.52
CA ASP A 103 25.06 4.04 -21.52
C ASP A 103 23.66 3.41 -21.36
N CYS A 104 22.68 4.18 -20.88
CA CYS A 104 21.28 3.72 -20.91
C CYS A 104 20.79 3.65 -22.36
N GLU A 105 20.21 2.53 -22.75
CA GLU A 105 19.61 2.33 -24.07
C GLU A 105 18.08 2.13 -23.98
N ASP A 106 17.34 2.65 -24.96
CA ASP A 106 15.89 2.42 -25.08
C ASP A 106 15.61 1.04 -25.72
N ILE A 107 15.38 0.03 -24.89
CA ILE A 107 15.05 -1.34 -25.35
C ILE A 107 13.58 -1.40 -25.79
N ARG A 108 13.30 -1.17 -27.08
CA ARG A 108 11.93 -1.21 -27.63
C ARG A 108 11.45 -2.61 -27.96
N THR A 109 12.36 -3.46 -28.42
CA THR A 109 12.13 -4.88 -28.69
C THR A 109 13.15 -5.69 -27.88
N PRO A 110 12.72 -6.78 -27.22
CA PRO A 110 13.65 -7.60 -26.45
C PRO A 110 14.67 -8.25 -27.39
N GLN A 111 15.93 -8.30 -26.95
CA GLN A 111 17.03 -8.96 -27.65
C GLN A 111 17.38 -10.23 -26.89
N CYS A 112 16.68 -11.32 -27.24
CA CYS A 112 16.81 -12.61 -26.58
C CYS A 112 17.66 -13.59 -27.40
N PRO A 113 18.59 -14.34 -26.78
CA PRO A 113 19.36 -15.37 -27.46
C PRO A 113 18.47 -16.57 -27.83
N ALA A 114 18.97 -17.43 -28.73
CA ALA A 114 18.22 -18.60 -29.18
C ALA A 114 17.73 -19.47 -28.00
N GLY A 115 16.48 -19.91 -28.09
CA GLY A 115 15.77 -20.68 -27.06
C GLY A 115 14.99 -19.84 -26.04
N PHE A 116 15.17 -18.51 -26.00
CA PHE A 116 14.29 -17.60 -25.25
C PHE A 116 13.25 -17.01 -26.19
N SER A 117 12.15 -17.73 -26.38
CA SER A 117 11.02 -17.29 -27.22
C SER A 117 10.30 -16.09 -26.62
N GLU A 118 10.20 -16.02 -25.29
CA GLU A 118 9.67 -14.90 -24.54
C GLU A 118 10.65 -14.42 -23.46
N PRO A 119 10.64 -13.12 -23.13
CA PRO A 119 11.36 -12.55 -21.99
C PRO A 119 11.02 -13.23 -20.65
N PRO A 120 12.00 -13.81 -19.93
CA PRO A 120 11.76 -14.29 -18.58
C PRO A 120 11.60 -13.11 -17.60
N LEU A 121 10.86 -13.34 -16.50
CA LEU A 121 10.66 -12.39 -15.42
C LEU A 121 11.47 -12.78 -14.18
N LEU A 122 12.36 -11.89 -13.74
CA LEU A 122 13.14 -12.03 -12.51
C LEU A 122 12.67 -11.03 -11.46
N LEU A 123 12.04 -11.54 -10.41
CA LEU A 123 11.60 -10.78 -9.24
C LEU A 123 12.67 -10.82 -8.15
N VAL A 124 13.29 -9.68 -7.84
CA VAL A 124 14.33 -9.57 -6.82
C VAL A 124 13.83 -8.76 -5.63
N SER A 125 13.90 -9.32 -4.43
CA SER A 125 13.55 -8.64 -3.18
C SER A 125 14.79 -8.36 -2.31
N LEU A 126 14.92 -7.11 -1.86
CA LEU A 126 15.86 -6.67 -0.84
C LEU A 126 15.09 -6.36 0.45
N ASP A 127 15.09 -7.29 1.41
CA ASP A 127 14.28 -7.19 2.63
C ASP A 127 14.60 -5.90 3.41
N GLY A 128 13.57 -5.16 3.84
CA GLY A 128 13.74 -3.97 4.66
C GLY A 128 14.43 -2.79 3.95
N PHE A 129 14.55 -2.82 2.61
CA PHE A 129 15.09 -1.72 1.83
C PHE A 129 14.11 -0.53 1.83
N ARG A 130 14.30 0.38 2.78
CA ARG A 130 13.52 1.63 2.92
C ARG A 130 13.74 2.52 1.69
N ALA A 131 12.66 3.08 1.13
CA ALA A 131 12.71 3.98 -0.02
C ALA A 131 13.70 5.15 0.16
N GLU A 132 13.75 5.74 1.36
CA GLU A 132 14.66 6.84 1.71
C GLU A 132 16.15 6.47 1.60
N TYR A 133 16.54 5.20 1.60
CA TYR A 133 17.93 4.82 1.33
C TYR A 133 18.38 5.27 -0.06
N MET A 134 17.48 5.30 -1.05
CA MET A 134 17.81 5.87 -2.37
C MET A 134 17.92 7.39 -2.34
N GLU A 135 17.15 8.07 -1.50
CA GLU A 135 17.26 9.52 -1.34
C GLU A 135 18.57 9.90 -0.66
N ALA A 136 18.95 9.17 0.40
CA ALA A 136 20.15 9.43 1.19
C ALA A 136 21.46 8.93 0.55
N TYR A 137 21.42 7.77 -0.11
CA TYR A 137 22.64 7.02 -0.49
C TYR A 137 22.72 6.64 -1.97
N SER A 138 21.89 7.19 -2.87
CA SER A 138 21.94 6.87 -4.31
C SER A 138 23.30 7.06 -4.98
N SER A 139 24.16 7.95 -4.47
CA SER A 139 25.53 8.14 -4.98
C SER A 139 26.49 7.00 -4.60
N LEU A 140 26.17 6.24 -3.55
CA LEU A 140 26.91 5.07 -3.09
C LEU A 140 26.41 3.77 -3.70
N LEU A 141 25.23 3.79 -4.34
CA LEU A 141 24.55 2.62 -4.92
C LEU A 141 24.47 2.73 -6.44
N PRO A 142 25.61 2.72 -7.16
CA PRO A 142 25.67 3.03 -8.58
C PRO A 142 24.86 2.05 -9.43
N VAL A 143 24.78 0.76 -9.07
CA VAL A 143 24.03 -0.25 -9.84
C VAL A 143 22.53 -0.01 -9.72
N ILE A 144 22.01 0.07 -8.48
CA ILE A 144 20.59 0.33 -8.23
C ILE A 144 20.19 1.69 -8.81
N ASN A 145 21.05 2.70 -8.68
CA ASN A 145 20.81 4.01 -9.27
C ASN A 145 20.80 3.98 -10.80
N LYS A 146 21.63 3.15 -11.44
CA LYS A 146 21.58 2.94 -12.89
C LYS A 146 20.28 2.24 -13.31
N LEU A 147 19.86 1.18 -12.61
CA LEU A 147 18.56 0.53 -12.85
C LEU A 147 17.41 1.54 -12.74
N ARG A 148 17.43 2.41 -11.72
CA ARG A 148 16.45 3.48 -11.52
C ARG A 148 16.44 4.51 -12.67
N LYS A 149 17.61 4.87 -13.20
CA LYS A 149 17.77 5.86 -14.28
C LYS A 149 17.42 5.32 -15.67
N CYS A 150 17.81 4.08 -15.97
CA CYS A 150 17.59 3.46 -17.27
C CYS A 150 16.22 2.75 -17.36
N GLY A 151 15.61 2.39 -16.22
CA GLY A 151 14.33 1.69 -16.14
C GLY A 151 13.19 2.58 -15.64
N THR A 152 12.09 1.93 -15.24
CA THR A 152 10.92 2.58 -14.63
C THR A 152 11.03 2.52 -13.11
N SER A 153 10.85 3.64 -12.42
CA SER A 153 10.94 3.71 -10.96
C SER A 153 9.87 4.62 -10.35
N THR A 154 9.58 4.39 -9.06
CA THR A 154 8.71 5.22 -8.23
C THR A 154 9.49 5.72 -7.01
N PRO A 155 9.21 6.92 -6.45
CA PRO A 155 9.88 7.39 -5.23
C PRO A 155 9.72 6.44 -4.05
N TYR A 156 8.54 5.83 -3.93
CA TYR A 156 8.22 4.81 -2.97
C TYR A 156 7.04 3.99 -3.48
N MET A 157 6.73 2.90 -2.80
CA MET A 157 5.71 1.97 -3.21
C MET A 157 5.01 1.41 -1.95
N ARG A 158 3.69 1.31 -1.83
CA ARG A 158 3.04 1.17 -0.49
C ARG A 158 2.76 -0.29 -0.07
N PRO A 159 3.32 -0.79 1.05
CA PRO A 159 3.14 -2.16 1.50
C PRO A 159 1.73 -2.38 2.07
N ALA A 160 1.33 -3.64 2.20
CA ALA A 160 0.18 -4.03 2.98
C ALA A 160 0.44 -3.88 4.49
N TYR A 161 -0.64 -3.73 5.26
CA TYR A 161 -0.58 -3.69 6.71
C TYR A 161 -0.82 -5.11 7.30
N PRO A 162 -0.03 -5.55 8.30
CA PRO A 162 1.13 -4.88 8.89
C PRO A 162 2.36 -4.96 7.97
N THR A 163 3.25 -3.97 8.09
CA THR A 163 4.54 -3.97 7.40
C THR A 163 5.47 -4.99 8.02
N LYS A 164 5.38 -6.24 7.58
CA LYS A 164 6.17 -7.38 8.02
C LYS A 164 6.53 -8.26 6.83
N THR A 165 7.63 -8.99 6.96
CA THR A 165 8.21 -9.81 5.91
C THR A 165 7.26 -10.79 5.26
N PHE A 166 6.66 -11.72 6.02
CA PHE A 166 5.82 -12.75 5.44
C PHE A 166 4.52 -12.21 4.84
N PRO A 167 3.76 -11.32 5.53
CA PRO A 167 2.57 -10.72 4.93
C PRO A 167 2.87 -10.03 3.60
N ASN A 168 3.90 -9.19 3.53
CA ASN A 168 4.16 -8.39 2.34
C ASN A 168 4.77 -9.20 1.20
N HIS A 169 5.75 -10.06 1.44
CA HIS A 169 6.26 -10.93 0.38
C HIS A 169 5.17 -11.83 -0.21
N TYR A 170 4.24 -12.33 0.62
CA TYR A 170 3.15 -13.16 0.14
C TYR A 170 2.07 -12.32 -0.58
N THR A 171 1.79 -11.10 -0.14
CA THR A 171 0.97 -10.11 -0.87
C THR A 171 1.57 -9.83 -2.26
N ILE A 172 2.89 -9.62 -2.38
CA ILE A 172 3.55 -9.30 -3.66
C ILE A 172 3.30 -10.38 -4.73
N VAL A 173 3.31 -11.65 -4.32
CA VAL A 173 3.16 -12.79 -5.24
C VAL A 173 1.73 -13.30 -5.37
N THR A 174 0.77 -12.81 -4.59
CA THR A 174 -0.66 -13.22 -4.70
C THR A 174 -1.57 -12.07 -5.16
N GLY A 175 -1.15 -10.81 -4.95
CA GLY A 175 -1.99 -9.63 -5.15
C GLY A 175 -3.12 -9.50 -4.14
N LEU A 176 -3.09 -10.30 -3.08
CA LEU A 176 -4.12 -10.33 -2.04
C LEU A 176 -3.71 -9.54 -0.81
N TYR A 177 -4.68 -9.01 -0.07
CA TYR A 177 -4.43 -8.48 1.27
C TYR A 177 -4.10 -9.60 2.28
N PRO A 178 -3.39 -9.28 3.38
CA PRO A 178 -3.10 -10.24 4.44
C PRO A 178 -4.33 -10.92 5.03
N GLU A 179 -5.45 -10.20 5.14
CA GLU A 179 -6.70 -10.79 5.60
C GLU A 179 -7.26 -11.85 4.62
N SER A 180 -7.01 -11.72 3.32
CA SER A 180 -7.49 -12.63 2.29
C SER A 180 -6.57 -13.84 2.06
N HIS A 181 -5.24 -13.64 2.12
CA HIS A 181 -4.27 -14.72 1.88
C HIS A 181 -3.85 -15.46 3.15
N GLY A 182 -4.26 -14.98 4.33
CA GLY A 182 -4.15 -15.69 5.61
C GLY A 182 -2.85 -15.52 6.38
N ILE A 183 -1.84 -14.89 5.78
CA ILE A 183 -0.54 -14.67 6.41
C ILE A 183 -0.56 -13.24 6.96
N VAL A 184 -1.15 -13.08 8.14
CA VAL A 184 -1.44 -11.75 8.73
C VAL A 184 -0.29 -11.16 9.53
N ASP A 185 0.67 -12.00 9.95
CA ASP A 185 1.92 -11.61 10.61
C ASP A 185 2.94 -12.76 10.54
N ASN A 186 4.19 -12.50 10.92
CA ASN A 186 5.25 -13.49 11.14
C ASN A 186 4.97 -14.39 12.37
N LYS A 187 4.03 -13.99 13.23
CA LYS A 187 3.53 -14.76 14.38
C LYS A 187 2.02 -14.58 14.48
N MET A 188 1.26 -15.66 14.36
CA MET A 188 -0.21 -15.61 14.39
C MET A 188 -0.78 -16.88 15.00
N TYR A 189 -2.07 -16.85 15.34
CA TYR A 189 -2.79 -17.98 15.90
C TYR A 189 -4.13 -18.14 15.21
N ASP A 190 -4.50 -19.38 14.95
CA ASP A 190 -5.78 -19.73 14.33
C ASP A 190 -6.59 -20.53 15.33
N VAL A 191 -7.63 -19.89 15.88
CA VAL A 191 -8.51 -20.50 16.89
C VAL A 191 -9.25 -21.71 16.34
N THR A 192 -9.58 -21.73 15.04
CA THR A 192 -10.33 -22.84 14.42
C THR A 192 -9.49 -24.10 14.31
N ARG A 193 -8.16 -23.94 14.29
CA ARG A 193 -7.17 -25.02 14.20
C ARG A 193 -6.50 -25.31 15.54
N ASN A 194 -6.69 -24.43 16.52
CA ASN A 194 -5.93 -24.38 17.77
C ASN A 194 -4.41 -24.50 17.54
N ALA A 195 -3.89 -23.72 16.60
CA ALA A 195 -2.49 -23.79 16.16
C ALA A 195 -1.85 -22.40 16.13
N SER A 196 -0.55 -22.35 16.43
CA SER A 196 0.26 -21.13 16.33
C SER A 196 1.21 -21.24 15.15
N PHE A 197 1.35 -20.17 14.39
CA PHE A 197 2.32 -20.03 13.32
C PHE A 197 3.50 -19.18 13.79
N SER A 198 4.72 -19.59 13.47
CA SER A 198 5.91 -18.76 13.57
C SER A 198 6.96 -19.22 12.57
N LEU A 199 7.80 -18.28 12.11
CA LEU A 199 8.88 -18.57 11.15
C LEU A 199 9.93 -19.57 11.65
N LYS A 200 9.98 -19.80 12.97
CA LYS A 200 10.97 -20.63 13.65
C LYS A 200 10.47 -22.05 14.00
N ILE A 201 9.24 -22.39 13.63
CA ILE A 201 8.64 -23.70 13.94
C ILE A 201 8.10 -24.35 12.67
N ASP A 202 7.92 -25.67 12.70
CA ASP A 202 7.52 -26.46 11.54
C ASP A 202 6.12 -26.14 11.02
N GLU A 203 5.25 -25.52 11.83
CA GLU A 203 3.94 -25.01 11.38
C GLU A 203 4.06 -24.04 10.20
N LYS A 204 5.22 -23.40 10.00
CA LYS A 204 5.51 -22.60 8.80
C LYS A 204 5.33 -23.40 7.50
N PHE A 205 5.50 -24.72 7.53
CA PHE A 205 5.36 -25.58 6.35
C PHE A 205 3.96 -26.16 6.14
N ASN A 206 3.02 -25.86 7.04
CA ASN A 206 1.64 -26.34 6.94
C ASN A 206 0.87 -25.53 5.88
N PRO A 207 0.43 -26.14 4.75
CA PRO A 207 -0.19 -25.40 3.64
C PRO A 207 -1.46 -24.66 4.03
N ALA A 208 -2.15 -25.07 5.09
CA ALA A 208 -3.40 -24.45 5.49
C ALA A 208 -3.25 -23.00 6.02
N TRP A 209 -2.03 -22.55 6.31
CA TRP A 209 -1.77 -21.14 6.59
C TRP A 209 -1.83 -20.26 5.33
N TYR A 210 -1.57 -20.85 4.17
CA TYR A 210 -1.35 -20.14 2.91
C TYR A 210 -2.58 -20.25 2.02
N GLN A 211 -3.35 -19.17 1.92
CA GLN A 211 -4.48 -19.08 0.98
C GLN A 211 -4.10 -18.34 -0.29
N GLY A 212 -5.04 -18.25 -1.24
CA GLY A 212 -4.80 -17.63 -2.54
C GLY A 212 -3.94 -18.46 -3.47
N GLU A 213 -3.42 -17.80 -4.50
CA GLU A 213 -2.61 -18.43 -5.54
C GLU A 213 -1.36 -17.60 -5.81
N PRO A 214 -0.18 -18.07 -5.32
CA PRO A 214 1.08 -17.43 -5.66
C PRO A 214 1.36 -17.46 -7.15
N VAL A 215 2.04 -16.43 -7.64
CA VAL A 215 2.36 -16.17 -9.04
C VAL A 215 3.03 -17.35 -9.74
N TRP A 216 3.87 -18.12 -9.03
CA TRP A 216 4.50 -19.31 -9.60
C TRP A 216 3.49 -20.41 -9.92
N LEU A 217 2.43 -20.58 -9.12
CA LEU A 217 1.37 -21.54 -9.43
C LEU A 217 0.52 -21.06 -10.62
N THR A 218 0.23 -19.76 -10.70
CA THR A 218 -0.47 -19.17 -11.86
C THR A 218 0.33 -19.40 -13.15
N ALA A 219 1.65 -19.19 -13.10
CA ALA A 219 2.55 -19.42 -14.22
C ALA A 219 2.57 -20.90 -14.63
N MET A 220 2.70 -21.83 -13.67
CA MET A 220 2.65 -23.28 -13.92
C MET A 220 1.33 -23.73 -14.55
N LYS A 221 0.18 -23.19 -14.10
CA LYS A 221 -1.13 -23.47 -14.71
C LYS A 221 -1.22 -23.01 -16.17
N ASN A 222 -0.48 -21.96 -16.52
CA ASN A 222 -0.33 -21.47 -17.88
C ASN A 222 0.86 -22.08 -18.63
N LYS A 223 1.37 -23.23 -18.16
CA LYS A 223 2.44 -24.02 -18.78
C LYS A 223 3.82 -23.35 -18.80
N LEU A 224 4.03 -22.34 -17.96
CA LEU A 224 5.34 -21.72 -17.74
C LEU A 224 6.08 -22.43 -16.62
N LYS A 225 7.40 -22.46 -16.71
CA LYS A 225 8.28 -23.06 -15.70
C LYS A 225 8.71 -22.03 -14.66
N THR A 226 8.89 -22.46 -13.42
CA THR A 226 9.11 -21.52 -12.31
C THR A 226 10.28 -21.93 -11.42
N ALA A 227 11.10 -20.97 -11.01
CA ALA A 227 12.21 -21.19 -10.11
C ALA A 227 12.27 -20.15 -9.00
N THR A 228 12.08 -20.58 -7.77
CA THR A 228 12.10 -19.67 -6.62
C THR A 228 13.38 -19.84 -5.82
N PHE A 229 14.22 -18.82 -5.85
CA PHE A 229 15.32 -18.71 -4.91
C PHE A 229 14.86 -17.98 -3.65
N PHE A 230 14.36 -18.76 -2.71
CA PHE A 230 13.84 -18.35 -1.41
C PHE A 230 12.76 -17.25 -1.49
N TRP A 231 11.51 -17.62 -1.26
CA TRP A 231 10.41 -16.66 -1.09
C TRP A 231 9.42 -17.20 -0.05
N PRO A 232 8.83 -16.38 0.83
CA PRO A 232 7.77 -16.83 1.73
C PRO A 232 6.66 -17.59 1.00
N GLY A 233 6.43 -18.85 1.37
CA GLY A 233 5.45 -19.74 0.74
C GLY A 233 5.97 -20.61 -0.41
N SER A 234 7.14 -20.30 -1.00
CA SER A 234 7.74 -21.13 -2.08
C SER A 234 8.14 -22.53 -1.63
N ASP A 235 8.38 -22.69 -0.33
CA ASP A 235 8.77 -23.93 0.31
C ASP A 235 7.61 -24.67 0.99
N VAL A 236 6.38 -24.36 0.56
CA VAL A 236 5.14 -24.94 1.06
C VAL A 236 4.32 -25.47 -0.11
N LYS A 237 3.62 -26.61 0.07
CA LYS A 237 2.72 -27.19 -0.95
C LYS A 237 1.40 -26.42 -1.04
N VAL A 238 1.45 -25.15 -1.44
CA VAL A 238 0.26 -24.32 -1.62
C VAL A 238 -0.58 -24.91 -2.75
N ASN A 239 -1.88 -25.12 -2.51
CA ASN A 239 -2.78 -25.85 -3.42
C ASN A 239 -2.23 -27.22 -3.89
N GLY A 240 -1.40 -27.87 -3.08
CA GLY A 240 -0.81 -29.18 -3.37
C GLY A 240 0.49 -29.15 -4.19
N HIS A 241 0.98 -27.98 -4.60
CA HIS A 241 2.11 -27.83 -5.52
C HIS A 241 3.25 -26.98 -4.95
N PHE A 242 4.47 -27.28 -5.38
CA PHE A 242 5.65 -26.41 -5.23
C PHE A 242 5.96 -25.75 -6.59
N PRO A 243 6.79 -24.69 -6.63
CA PRO A 243 7.47 -24.26 -7.87
C PRO A 243 8.25 -25.43 -8.50
N ASP A 244 8.48 -25.40 -9.82
CA ASP A 244 9.24 -26.46 -10.52
C ASP A 244 10.64 -26.64 -9.93
N TYR A 245 11.30 -25.52 -9.61
CA TYR A 245 12.57 -25.49 -8.90
C TYR A 245 12.47 -24.58 -7.67
N TRP A 246 12.98 -25.04 -6.54
CA TRP A 246 13.10 -24.20 -5.34
C TRP A 246 14.31 -24.59 -4.50
N VAL A 247 14.94 -23.60 -3.87
CA VAL A 247 16.13 -23.78 -3.03
C VAL A 247 15.97 -23.01 -1.73
N LYS A 248 16.50 -23.56 -0.63
CA LYS A 248 16.58 -22.93 0.68
C LYS A 248 18.02 -22.60 1.06
N ASN A 249 18.19 -21.46 1.72
CA ASN A 249 19.28 -21.16 2.66
C ASN A 249 20.71 -21.45 2.16
N ILE A 250 21.25 -20.59 1.28
CA ILE A 250 22.67 -20.56 0.91
C ILE A 250 23.20 -19.10 0.84
N PRO A 251 24.53 -18.87 0.86
CA PRO A 251 25.14 -17.53 0.77
C PRO A 251 24.76 -16.73 -0.48
N PHE A 252 24.79 -15.40 -0.38
CA PHE A 252 24.25 -14.45 -1.38
C PHE A 252 24.78 -14.65 -2.80
N GLU A 253 26.09 -14.77 -2.98
CA GLU A 253 26.67 -14.94 -4.31
C GLU A 253 26.27 -16.28 -4.95
N LYS A 254 26.11 -17.33 -4.12
CA LYS A 254 25.59 -18.62 -4.61
C LYS A 254 24.14 -18.51 -5.07
N ARG A 255 23.36 -17.56 -4.53
CA ARG A 255 22.00 -17.28 -4.97
C ARG A 255 21.98 -16.74 -6.38
N VAL A 256 22.80 -15.71 -6.65
CA VAL A 256 22.95 -15.10 -7.98
C VAL A 256 23.45 -16.14 -8.99
N ALA A 257 24.46 -16.94 -8.61
CA ALA A 257 24.96 -18.01 -9.46
C ALA A 257 23.90 -19.04 -9.82
N LYS A 258 23.03 -19.40 -8.86
CA LYS A 258 21.95 -20.36 -9.11
C LYS A 258 20.94 -19.85 -10.14
N ILE A 259 20.67 -18.54 -10.18
CA ILE A 259 19.85 -17.92 -11.23
C ILE A 259 20.48 -18.17 -12.61
N PHE A 260 21.81 -18.01 -12.74
CA PHE A 260 22.49 -18.28 -14.01
C PHE A 260 22.49 -19.76 -14.40
N GLU A 261 22.65 -20.68 -13.44
CA GLU A 261 22.50 -22.11 -13.69
C GLU A 261 21.11 -22.42 -14.28
N TRP A 262 20.05 -21.84 -13.71
CA TRP A 262 18.69 -22.04 -14.21
C TRP A 262 18.43 -21.35 -15.56
N LEU A 263 19.00 -20.18 -15.82
CA LEU A 263 18.92 -19.49 -17.12
C LEU A 263 19.66 -20.25 -18.23
N HIS A 264 20.64 -21.09 -17.87
CA HIS A 264 21.40 -21.93 -18.81
C HIS A 264 20.72 -23.27 -19.12
N LEU A 265 19.64 -23.63 -18.42
CA LEU A 265 18.88 -24.84 -18.72
C LEU A 265 18.36 -24.84 -20.17
N PRO A 266 18.20 -26.03 -20.78
CA PRO A 266 17.66 -26.15 -22.12
C PRO A 266 16.22 -25.63 -22.18
N GLU A 267 15.80 -25.22 -23.38
CA GLU A 267 14.42 -24.84 -23.66
C GLU A 267 13.45 -25.98 -23.26
N GLY A 268 12.36 -25.65 -22.56
CA GLY A 268 11.41 -26.60 -21.99
C GLY A 268 11.70 -27.04 -20.55
N GLU A 269 12.96 -27.00 -20.10
CA GLU A 269 13.33 -27.17 -18.68
C GLU A 269 13.58 -25.83 -17.99
N ARG A 270 14.04 -24.83 -18.76
CA ARG A 270 14.32 -23.49 -18.25
C ARG A 270 13.07 -22.78 -17.72
N PRO A 271 13.14 -22.18 -16.52
CA PRO A 271 12.07 -21.33 -15.98
C PRO A 271 11.80 -20.07 -16.79
N ASP A 272 10.57 -19.60 -16.76
CA ASP A 272 10.12 -18.31 -17.30
C ASP A 272 9.95 -17.28 -16.17
N PHE A 273 9.64 -17.73 -14.95
CA PHE A 273 9.51 -16.89 -13.77
C PHE A 273 10.52 -17.28 -12.69
N TYR A 274 11.21 -16.27 -12.17
CA TYR A 274 12.27 -16.41 -11.19
C TYR A 274 12.02 -15.51 -9.98
N THR A 275 12.32 -16.00 -8.78
CA THR A 275 12.47 -15.14 -7.60
C THR A 275 13.88 -15.19 -7.05
N LEU A 276 14.35 -14.07 -6.50
CA LEU A 276 15.60 -13.94 -5.79
C LEU A 276 15.40 -13.04 -4.56
N TYR A 277 15.80 -13.50 -3.39
CA TYR A 277 15.62 -12.78 -2.14
C TYR A 277 16.94 -12.58 -1.41
N PHE A 278 17.10 -11.43 -0.74
CA PHE A 278 18.19 -11.11 0.16
C PHE A 278 17.65 -10.54 1.47
N GLU A 279 18.12 -11.07 2.60
CA GLU A 279 17.76 -10.67 3.98
C GLU A 279 18.34 -9.30 4.38
N GLU A 280 19.16 -8.67 3.53
CA GLU A 280 19.75 -7.36 3.76
C GLU A 280 19.07 -6.32 2.86
N PRO A 281 18.90 -5.06 3.32
CA PRO A 281 19.45 -4.46 4.55
C PRO A 281 18.63 -4.65 5.85
N ASP A 282 17.55 -5.43 5.85
CA ASP A 282 16.69 -5.64 7.04
C ASP A 282 17.49 -6.10 8.27
N SER A 283 18.31 -7.14 8.10
CA SER A 283 19.11 -7.72 9.18
C SER A 283 20.09 -6.72 9.80
N ALA A 284 20.77 -5.89 9.00
CA ALA A 284 21.59 -4.78 9.50
C ALA A 284 20.75 -3.70 10.18
N GLY A 285 19.61 -3.30 9.59
CA GLY A 285 18.70 -2.29 10.13
C GLY A 285 18.12 -2.68 11.50
N HIS A 286 17.70 -3.94 11.65
CA HIS A 286 17.24 -4.49 12.92
C HIS A 286 18.31 -4.43 14.01
N ARG A 287 19.55 -4.81 13.69
CA ARG A 287 20.65 -4.89 14.67
C ARG A 287 21.25 -3.53 15.03
N HIS A 288 21.35 -2.61 14.07
CA HIS A 288 22.16 -1.40 14.21
C HIS A 288 21.39 -0.09 13.99
N GLY A 289 20.21 -0.14 13.39
CA GLY A 289 19.36 1.01 13.11
C GLY A 289 19.47 1.44 11.65
N PRO A 290 18.41 2.01 11.05
CA PRO A 290 18.40 2.39 9.63
C PRO A 290 19.48 3.39 9.25
N MET A 291 19.95 4.23 10.20
CA MET A 291 20.96 5.27 9.96
C MET A 291 22.33 4.88 10.53
N SER A 292 22.78 3.65 10.27
CA SER A 292 24.04 3.10 10.79
C SER A 292 25.05 2.79 9.69
N SER A 293 26.35 2.75 10.04
CA SER A 293 27.39 2.35 9.09
C SER A 293 27.21 0.91 8.59
N GLN A 294 26.67 0.03 9.44
CA GLN A 294 26.38 -1.36 9.08
C GLN A 294 25.29 -1.46 8.01
N VAL A 295 24.28 -0.59 8.05
CA VAL A 295 23.29 -0.51 6.97
C VAL A 295 23.94 -0.01 5.68
N ILE A 296 24.84 0.98 5.74
CA ILE A 296 25.58 1.43 4.54
C ILE A 296 26.41 0.28 3.95
N GLU A 297 27.12 -0.50 4.78
CA GLU A 297 27.87 -1.68 4.33
C GLU A 297 26.95 -2.75 3.70
N ALA A 298 25.78 -3.00 4.30
CA ALA A 298 24.79 -3.92 3.75
C ALA A 298 24.24 -3.44 2.39
N LEU A 299 23.93 -2.14 2.28
CA LEU A 299 23.48 -1.50 1.03
C LEU A 299 24.54 -1.61 -0.08
N LEU A 300 25.81 -1.33 0.23
CA LEU A 300 26.93 -1.50 -0.70
C LEU A 300 27.08 -2.96 -1.15
N ASN A 301 26.87 -3.91 -0.24
CA ASN A 301 26.96 -5.33 -0.57
C ASN A 301 25.82 -5.78 -1.50
N VAL A 302 24.57 -5.37 -1.26
CA VAL A 302 23.45 -5.73 -2.15
C VAL A 302 23.55 -5.01 -3.51
N ASP A 303 24.04 -3.78 -3.56
CA ASP A 303 24.33 -3.08 -4.82
C ASP A 303 25.40 -3.84 -5.65
N ARG A 304 26.48 -4.28 -4.99
CA ARG A 304 27.51 -5.14 -5.62
C ARG A 304 26.94 -6.47 -6.13
N LEU A 305 26.05 -7.11 -5.38
CA LEU A 305 25.41 -8.37 -5.80
C LEU A 305 24.48 -8.18 -6.99
N LEU A 306 23.77 -7.06 -7.06
CA LEU A 306 23.01 -6.66 -8.25
C LEU A 306 23.93 -6.36 -9.42
N GLY A 307 25.12 -5.79 -9.18
CA GLY A 307 26.14 -5.61 -10.22
C GLY A 307 26.58 -6.95 -10.80
N MET A 308 26.89 -7.92 -9.93
CA MET A 308 27.20 -9.30 -10.33
C MET A 308 26.05 -9.94 -11.13
N LEU A 309 24.80 -9.68 -10.76
CA LEU A 309 23.63 -10.14 -11.50
C LEU A 309 23.59 -9.52 -12.91
N MET A 310 23.70 -8.20 -13.02
CA MET A 310 23.62 -7.49 -14.29
C MET A 310 24.78 -7.81 -15.24
N ASP A 311 26.02 -7.82 -14.74
CA ASP A 311 27.19 -8.24 -15.52
C ASP A 311 27.04 -9.68 -16.02
N GLY A 312 26.50 -10.59 -15.17
CA GLY A 312 26.31 -11.98 -15.56
C GLY A 312 25.16 -12.20 -16.55
N LEU A 313 24.13 -11.35 -16.53
CA LEU A 313 23.11 -11.29 -17.58
C LEU A 313 23.68 -10.74 -18.89
N GLU A 314 24.54 -9.73 -18.82
CA GLU A 314 25.23 -9.17 -19.99
C GLU A 314 26.17 -10.17 -20.65
N GLU A 315 26.99 -10.87 -19.85
CA GLU A 315 27.88 -11.95 -20.30
C GLU A 315 27.12 -12.99 -21.13
N ARG A 316 25.86 -13.26 -20.75
CA ARG A 316 24.94 -14.22 -21.40
C ARG A 316 24.02 -13.63 -22.46
N GLN A 317 24.19 -12.35 -22.82
CA GLN A 317 23.33 -11.62 -23.77
C GLN A 317 21.85 -11.58 -23.36
N LEU A 318 21.57 -11.59 -22.05
CA LEU A 318 20.23 -11.58 -21.47
C LEU A 318 19.82 -10.25 -20.85
N HIS A 319 20.75 -9.31 -20.64
CA HIS A 319 20.47 -7.99 -20.06
C HIS A 319 19.46 -7.13 -20.85
N ARG A 320 19.25 -7.44 -22.14
CA ARG A 320 18.24 -6.83 -23.03
C ARG A 320 17.04 -7.75 -23.32
N CYS A 321 16.96 -8.88 -22.62
CA CYS A 321 15.91 -9.88 -22.75
C CYS A 321 15.09 -9.98 -21.45
N VAL A 322 15.75 -10.12 -20.30
CA VAL A 322 15.10 -10.35 -19.00
C VAL A 322 14.32 -9.13 -18.54
N ASN A 323 13.08 -9.33 -18.11
CA ASN A 323 12.33 -8.36 -17.32
C ASN A 323 12.76 -8.45 -15.85
N LEU A 324 13.45 -7.43 -15.34
CA LEU A 324 13.90 -7.38 -13.94
C LEU A 324 12.98 -6.47 -13.11
N VAL A 325 12.42 -7.00 -12.03
CA VAL A 325 11.62 -6.23 -11.06
C VAL A 325 12.32 -6.27 -9.71
N LEU A 326 12.92 -5.14 -9.30
CA LEU A 326 13.55 -4.96 -8.00
C LEU A 326 12.55 -4.37 -7.01
N VAL A 327 12.33 -5.05 -5.89
CA VAL A 327 11.38 -4.67 -4.85
C VAL A 327 11.98 -4.76 -3.45
N SER A 328 11.27 -4.19 -2.49
CA SER A 328 11.36 -4.51 -1.07
C SER A 328 9.98 -4.94 -0.61
N ASP A 329 9.87 -5.56 0.55
CA ASP A 329 8.63 -5.90 1.24
C ASP A 329 8.15 -4.80 2.20
N HIS A 330 9.11 -4.15 2.86
CA HIS A 330 8.93 -2.97 3.69
C HIS A 330 10.23 -2.14 3.78
N GLY A 331 10.18 -1.03 4.51
CA GLY A 331 11.33 -0.26 4.98
C GLY A 331 11.68 -0.56 6.45
N MET A 332 12.23 0.44 7.15
CA MET A 332 12.82 0.29 8.48
C MET A 332 12.71 1.58 9.30
N GLU A 333 12.60 1.47 10.63
CA GLU A 333 12.46 2.61 11.54
C GLU A 333 13.40 2.50 12.76
N GLU A 334 13.84 3.65 13.28
CA GLU A 334 14.62 3.71 14.51
C GLU A 334 13.73 3.41 15.72
N ALA A 335 14.10 2.39 16.51
CA ALA A 335 13.41 2.07 17.75
C ALA A 335 14.13 2.72 18.95
N SER A 336 13.34 3.24 19.89
CA SER A 336 13.84 3.79 21.15
C SER A 336 13.11 3.18 22.33
N CYS A 337 13.85 2.86 23.40
CA CYS A 337 13.25 2.43 24.67
C CYS A 337 12.36 3.51 25.30
N LYS A 338 12.56 4.78 24.93
CA LYS A 338 11.69 5.90 25.34
C LYS A 338 10.38 5.98 24.57
N LYS A 339 10.27 5.24 23.46
CA LYS A 339 9.08 5.16 22.59
C LYS A 339 8.47 3.75 22.62
N ALA A 340 8.46 3.14 23.81
CA ALA A 340 7.76 1.90 24.08
C ALA A 340 6.59 2.22 25.02
N ALA A 341 5.38 1.82 24.63
CA ALA A 341 4.19 1.93 25.46
C ALA A 341 3.85 0.55 26.01
N TYR A 342 3.55 0.44 27.30
CA TYR A 342 3.24 -0.83 27.93
C TYR A 342 1.78 -0.89 28.33
N VAL A 343 1.09 -1.97 27.98
CA VAL A 343 -0.33 -2.16 28.33
C VAL A 343 -0.50 -2.17 29.86
N SER A 344 0.50 -2.65 30.61
CA SER A 344 0.55 -2.59 32.08
C SER A 344 0.44 -1.19 32.67
N ASP A 345 0.78 -0.15 31.92
CA ASP A 345 0.71 1.23 32.41
C ASP A 345 -0.74 1.76 32.38
N TYR A 346 -1.63 1.08 31.65
CA TYR A 346 -3.03 1.47 31.44
C TYR A 346 -4.05 0.51 32.08
N LEU A 347 -3.61 -0.70 32.50
CA LEU A 347 -4.46 -1.73 33.10
C LEU A 347 -3.84 -2.28 34.38
N GLU A 348 -4.65 -2.40 35.43
CA GLU A 348 -4.21 -2.97 36.72
C GLU A 348 -3.99 -4.49 36.66
N ASN A 349 -4.82 -5.22 35.91
CA ASN A 349 -4.70 -6.66 35.74
C ASN A 349 -4.38 -7.00 34.27
N ILE A 350 -3.22 -7.61 34.05
CA ILE A 350 -2.73 -8.07 32.76
C ILE A 350 -2.51 -9.59 32.71
N ASP A 351 -2.90 -10.31 33.77
CA ASP A 351 -2.59 -11.73 33.94
C ASP A 351 -3.34 -12.63 32.97
N ASP A 352 -4.44 -12.17 32.39
CA ASP A 352 -5.28 -12.95 31.48
C ASP A 352 -5.06 -12.64 30.00
N ILE A 353 -4.14 -11.73 29.64
CA ILE A 353 -3.92 -11.31 28.26
C ILE A 353 -2.50 -11.59 27.74
N ILE A 354 -2.38 -11.72 26.42
CA ILE A 354 -1.13 -11.76 25.66
C ILE A 354 -1.14 -10.60 24.68
N VAL A 355 -0.04 -9.85 24.63
CA VAL A 355 0.19 -8.82 23.61
C VAL A 355 1.17 -9.37 22.57
N ILE A 356 0.73 -9.43 21.32
CA ILE A 356 1.65 -9.57 20.19
C ILE A 356 2.32 -8.21 20.01
N GLN A 357 3.54 -8.08 20.52
CA GLN A 357 4.26 -6.81 20.63
C GLN A 357 4.73 -6.22 19.28
N GLY A 358 4.94 -4.91 19.26
CA GLY A 358 5.51 -4.17 18.14
C GLY A 358 4.69 -2.93 17.74
N PRO A 359 4.95 -2.34 16.56
CA PRO A 359 4.23 -1.16 16.05
C PRO A 359 2.82 -1.48 15.51
N ALA A 360 2.55 -2.76 15.24
CA ALA A 360 1.25 -3.28 14.88
C ALA A 360 0.84 -4.29 15.95
N ALA A 361 0.64 -3.82 17.18
CA ALA A 361 0.39 -4.71 18.29
C ALA A 361 -1.06 -5.18 18.34
N ARG A 362 -1.27 -6.38 18.87
CA ARG A 362 -2.58 -7.05 18.96
C ARG A 362 -2.71 -7.71 20.32
N VAL A 363 -3.94 -7.82 20.83
CA VAL A 363 -4.21 -8.35 22.18
C VAL A 363 -5.20 -9.50 22.09
N ARG A 364 -4.90 -10.60 22.80
CA ARG A 364 -5.76 -11.79 22.93
C ARG A 364 -5.75 -12.33 24.36
N PRO A 365 -6.75 -13.11 24.78
CA PRO A 365 -6.70 -13.82 26.05
C PRO A 365 -5.60 -14.88 26.09
N LYS A 366 -5.11 -15.23 27.29
CA LYS A 366 -4.18 -16.34 27.51
C LYS A 366 -4.84 -17.71 27.37
N ARG A 367 -6.09 -17.84 27.82
CA ARG A 367 -6.83 -19.11 27.81
C ARG A 367 -7.47 -19.35 26.44
N LEU A 368 -6.71 -20.02 25.58
CA LEU A 368 -7.11 -20.38 24.22
C LEU A 368 -7.36 -21.89 24.11
N PRO A 369 -8.29 -22.34 23.25
CA PRO A 369 -9.17 -21.53 22.39
C PRO A 369 -10.42 -20.97 23.11
N ASP A 370 -10.69 -21.42 24.34
CA ASP A 370 -11.98 -21.26 25.02
C ASP A 370 -12.46 -19.81 25.15
N GLU A 371 -11.57 -18.87 25.50
CA GLU A 371 -11.95 -17.47 25.72
C GLU A 371 -11.84 -16.59 24.48
N PHE A 372 -11.38 -17.14 23.34
CA PHE A 372 -11.05 -16.32 22.18
C PHE A 372 -12.22 -15.45 21.70
N PHE A 373 -13.46 -15.97 21.74
CA PHE A 373 -14.66 -15.24 21.34
C PHE A 373 -15.42 -14.61 22.51
N SER A 374 -15.34 -15.17 23.72
CA SER A 374 -16.09 -14.69 24.89
C SER A 374 -15.37 -13.59 25.66
N PHE A 375 -14.09 -13.33 25.37
CA PHE A 375 -13.31 -12.28 26.00
C PHE A 375 -13.89 -10.88 25.71
N ASP A 376 -13.91 -10.02 26.73
CA ASP A 376 -14.44 -8.66 26.63
C ASP A 376 -13.43 -7.69 25.98
N TYR A 377 -13.31 -7.80 24.65
CA TYR A 377 -12.46 -6.90 23.86
C TYR A 377 -12.94 -5.45 23.88
N GLU A 378 -14.25 -5.22 23.98
CA GLU A 378 -14.83 -3.87 23.96
C GLU A 378 -14.50 -3.13 25.26
N GLY A 379 -14.69 -3.80 26.39
CA GLY A 379 -14.26 -3.32 27.70
C GLY A 379 -12.75 -3.09 27.76
N LEU A 380 -11.95 -4.01 27.19
CA LEU A 380 -10.50 -3.82 27.06
C LEU A 380 -10.17 -2.54 26.30
N VAL A 381 -10.62 -2.40 25.04
CA VAL A 381 -10.35 -1.24 24.17
C VAL A 381 -10.82 0.06 24.81
N LYS A 382 -11.99 0.06 25.44
CA LYS A 382 -12.51 1.22 26.17
C LYS A 382 -11.63 1.58 27.37
N ASN A 383 -11.17 0.58 28.11
CA ASN A 383 -10.34 0.79 29.30
C ASN A 383 -8.93 1.28 28.99
N ILE A 384 -8.42 1.13 27.77
CA ILE A 384 -7.09 1.66 27.39
C ILE A 384 -7.17 2.87 26.45
N SER A 385 -8.37 3.29 26.05
CA SER A 385 -8.57 4.47 25.18
C SER A 385 -8.51 5.79 25.97
N CYS A 386 -7.86 6.81 25.40
CA CYS A 386 -7.83 8.20 25.89
C CYS A 386 -7.44 8.36 27.38
N ARG A 387 -6.47 7.57 27.86
CA ARG A 387 -5.97 7.67 29.24
C ARG A 387 -5.00 8.82 29.45
N GLU A 388 -4.30 9.22 28.39
CA GLU A 388 -3.36 10.33 28.38
C GLU A 388 -3.62 11.25 27.17
N PRO A 389 -3.42 12.58 27.28
CA PRO A 389 -3.64 13.51 26.16
C PRO A 389 -2.85 13.17 24.91
N ASP A 390 -1.59 12.77 25.05
CA ASP A 390 -0.67 12.43 23.94
C ASP A 390 -0.42 10.93 23.85
N GLN A 391 -1.43 10.10 24.19
CA GLN A 391 -1.29 8.65 24.22
C GLN A 391 -0.75 8.12 22.87
N PRO A 392 0.39 7.39 22.87
CA PRO A 392 1.06 6.95 21.65
C PRO A 392 0.38 5.76 20.98
N MET A 393 -0.43 5.01 21.73
CA MET A 393 -1.23 3.90 21.21
C MET A 393 -2.68 4.36 21.01
N ARG A 394 -3.28 3.99 19.87
CA ARG A 394 -4.72 4.12 19.60
C ARG A 394 -5.35 2.73 19.59
N PRO A 395 -6.10 2.36 20.63
CA PRO A 395 -6.78 1.07 20.70
C PRO A 395 -7.96 1.00 19.74
N TYR A 396 -8.09 -0.10 19.01
CA TYR A 396 -9.18 -0.38 18.09
C TYR A 396 -9.73 -1.78 18.31
N LEU A 397 -11.03 -1.91 18.16
CA LEU A 397 -11.59 -3.16 17.66
C LEU A 397 -11.25 -3.23 16.15
N LYS A 398 -10.85 -4.38 15.63
CA LYS A 398 -10.38 -4.52 14.24
C LYS A 398 -11.40 -4.04 13.21
N GLU A 399 -12.69 -4.17 13.53
CA GLU A 399 -13.84 -3.72 12.76
C GLU A 399 -13.85 -2.20 12.53
N HIS A 400 -13.24 -1.44 13.44
CA HIS A 400 -13.16 0.02 13.43
C HIS A 400 -11.81 0.55 12.90
N LEU A 401 -10.88 -0.32 12.52
CA LEU A 401 -9.64 0.13 11.88
C LEU A 401 -9.95 0.87 10.57
N PRO A 402 -9.12 1.84 10.16
CA PRO A 402 -9.29 2.51 8.87
C PRO A 402 -9.38 1.49 7.73
N LYS A 403 -10.47 1.55 6.95
CA LYS A 403 -10.76 0.55 5.90
C LYS A 403 -9.67 0.43 4.84
N ARG A 404 -8.89 1.49 4.61
CA ARG A 404 -7.69 1.44 3.75
C ARG A 404 -6.62 0.41 4.17
N LEU A 405 -6.68 -0.09 5.41
CA LEU A 405 -5.74 -1.08 5.92
C LEU A 405 -6.08 -2.51 5.48
N HIS A 406 -7.36 -2.81 5.15
CA HIS A 406 -7.80 -4.16 4.77
C HIS A 406 -7.28 -5.23 5.75
N PHE A 407 -7.61 -5.04 7.04
CA PHE A 407 -7.03 -5.80 8.15
C PHE A 407 -8.05 -6.11 9.26
N ALA A 408 -9.18 -6.71 8.89
CA ALA A 408 -10.24 -7.13 9.81
C ALA A 408 -10.79 -8.53 9.51
N SER A 409 -11.01 -8.86 8.23
CA SER A 409 -11.75 -10.04 7.74
C SER A 409 -10.90 -11.32 7.72
N ASN A 410 -10.22 -11.60 8.83
CA ASN A 410 -9.58 -12.89 9.05
C ASN A 410 -9.61 -13.25 10.54
N ILE A 411 -9.89 -14.52 10.84
CA ILE A 411 -9.98 -15.00 12.22
C ILE A 411 -8.63 -15.02 12.94
N ARG A 412 -7.53 -14.99 12.18
CA ARG A 412 -6.15 -14.91 12.68
C ARG A 412 -5.75 -13.51 13.14
N ILE A 413 -6.57 -12.51 12.85
CA ILE A 413 -6.42 -11.14 13.34
C ILE A 413 -7.20 -11.02 14.64
N GLU A 414 -6.48 -10.82 15.74
CA GLU A 414 -7.11 -10.56 17.04
C GLU A 414 -8.06 -9.36 16.97
N ARG A 415 -9.18 -9.46 17.70
CA ARG A 415 -10.21 -8.42 17.69
C ARG A 415 -9.71 -7.10 18.29
N ALA A 416 -8.85 -7.13 19.30
CA ALA A 416 -8.22 -5.92 19.85
C ALA A 416 -6.86 -5.63 19.19
N HIS A 417 -6.75 -4.42 18.65
CA HIS A 417 -5.59 -3.92 17.93
C HIS A 417 -5.08 -2.62 18.56
N LEU A 418 -3.76 -2.44 18.62
CA LEU A 418 -3.11 -1.24 19.15
C LEU A 418 -2.35 -0.55 18.01
N TYR A 419 -2.96 0.47 17.43
CA TYR A 419 -2.35 1.25 16.36
C TYR A 419 -1.36 2.27 16.95
N MET A 420 -0.09 2.18 16.57
CA MET A 420 0.96 3.01 17.17
C MET A 420 1.27 4.27 16.36
N GLN A 421 1.56 5.36 17.06
CA GLN A 421 2.19 6.55 16.46
C GLN A 421 3.56 6.19 15.84
N PRO A 422 4.03 6.96 14.82
CA PRO A 422 5.33 6.72 14.20
C PRO A 422 6.50 6.64 15.22
N GLY A 423 7.33 5.61 15.08
CA GLY A 423 8.46 5.33 15.96
C GLY A 423 8.09 4.74 17.34
N TRP A 424 6.80 4.57 17.64
CA TRP A 424 6.32 3.92 18.85
C TRP A 424 5.99 2.45 18.64
N GLN A 425 6.06 1.69 19.73
CA GLN A 425 5.70 0.27 19.76
C GLN A 425 4.97 -0.05 21.07
N ALA A 426 4.13 -1.07 21.05
CA ALA A 426 3.48 -1.57 22.25
C ALA A 426 3.99 -2.96 22.65
N ALA A 427 4.04 -3.21 23.95
CA ALA A 427 4.31 -4.51 24.57
C ALA A 427 3.43 -4.69 25.82
N LEU A 428 3.45 -5.87 26.44
CA LEU A 428 2.63 -6.12 27.63
C LEU A 428 3.15 -5.33 28.84
N SER A 429 4.44 -5.49 29.14
CA SER A 429 5.11 -4.88 30.30
C SER A 429 6.61 -4.66 30.06
N PHE A 430 7.24 -3.85 30.91
CA PHE A 430 8.69 -3.63 30.88
C PHE A 430 9.46 -4.96 31.09
N GLY A 431 10.42 -5.27 30.22
CA GLY A 431 11.24 -6.49 30.29
C GLY A 431 11.00 -7.54 29.20
N GLU A 432 9.96 -7.39 28.37
CA GLU A 432 9.78 -8.23 27.18
C GLU A 432 10.82 -7.88 26.09
N LYS A 433 11.65 -8.87 25.71
CA LYS A 433 12.97 -8.64 25.08
C LYS A 433 13.02 -8.26 23.59
N HIS A 434 11.93 -7.93 22.89
CA HIS A 434 12.02 -7.66 21.44
C HIS A 434 11.10 -6.55 20.93
N LEU A 435 11.56 -5.29 21.03
CA LEU A 435 11.00 -4.18 20.27
C LEU A 435 11.37 -4.34 18.79
N LEU A 436 10.37 -4.44 17.92
CA LEU A 436 10.47 -4.68 16.47
C LEU A 436 10.51 -3.37 15.67
N ARG A 437 11.53 -3.22 14.83
CA ARG A 437 11.71 -2.07 13.93
C ARG A 437 11.05 -2.35 12.58
N THR A 438 10.00 -1.65 12.15
CA THR A 438 9.48 -1.81 10.77
C THR A 438 8.63 -0.62 10.35
N VAL A 439 8.83 -0.09 9.14
CA VAL A 439 8.04 0.98 8.47
C VAL A 439 8.13 0.77 6.95
N TYR A 440 7.40 1.51 6.11
CA TYR A 440 6.80 1.15 4.81
C TYR A 440 7.70 1.10 3.54
N SER A 441 7.48 0.12 2.63
CA SER A 441 7.35 0.29 1.16
C SER A 441 7.28 -1.07 0.38
N SER A 442 6.17 -1.49 -0.28
CA SER A 442 6.18 -2.57 -1.32
C SER A 442 5.03 -2.60 -2.37
N VAL A 443 5.26 -3.15 -3.58
CA VAL A 443 4.34 -3.21 -4.76
C VAL A 443 4.26 -4.62 -5.27
N TYR A 444 3.06 -4.94 -5.74
CA TYR A 444 2.65 -6.10 -6.51
C TYR A 444 3.34 -6.23 -7.87
N VAL A 445 3.76 -7.44 -8.21
CA VAL A 445 4.34 -7.76 -9.54
C VAL A 445 3.21 -7.92 -10.55
N SER A 446 3.25 -7.16 -11.65
CA SER A 446 2.28 -7.38 -12.72
C SER A 446 2.60 -8.65 -13.49
N LEU A 447 1.64 -9.59 -13.48
CA LEU A 447 1.62 -10.80 -14.30
C LEU A 447 1.59 -10.51 -15.81
N ASP A 448 1.27 -9.28 -16.21
CA ASP A 448 1.30 -8.83 -17.60
C ASP A 448 2.68 -9.05 -18.25
N LEU A 449 3.76 -9.00 -17.47
CA LEU A 449 5.13 -9.23 -17.96
C LEU A 449 5.40 -10.69 -18.38
N LEU A 450 4.58 -11.63 -17.93
CA LEU A 450 4.62 -13.05 -18.34
C LEU A 450 3.60 -13.35 -19.45
N GLY A 451 2.78 -12.39 -19.87
CA GLY A 451 1.77 -12.59 -20.90
C GLY A 451 0.63 -13.54 -20.50
N ILE A 452 0.41 -13.77 -19.20
CA ILE A 452 -0.61 -14.70 -18.68
C ILE A 452 -1.72 -13.97 -17.92
N PRO A 453 -2.96 -14.50 -17.91
CA PRO A 453 -4.04 -13.93 -17.11
C PRO A 453 -3.78 -14.12 -15.60
N PRO A 454 -4.06 -13.09 -14.77
CA PRO A 454 -3.93 -13.22 -13.33
C PRO A 454 -5.06 -14.04 -12.71
N ALA A 455 -4.78 -14.72 -11.59
CA ALA A 455 -5.81 -15.24 -10.70
C ALA A 455 -6.59 -14.07 -10.05
N PRO A 456 -7.84 -14.26 -9.59
CA PRO A 456 -8.58 -13.22 -8.86
C PRO A 456 -7.78 -12.69 -7.67
N ASN A 457 -7.61 -11.37 -7.60
CA ASN A 457 -6.80 -10.70 -6.59
C ASN A 457 -7.33 -9.28 -6.28
N ASN A 458 -6.76 -8.60 -5.28
CA ASN A 458 -7.18 -7.25 -4.87
C ASN A 458 -6.54 -6.11 -5.71
N GLY A 459 -5.65 -6.45 -6.63
CA GLY A 459 -5.08 -5.52 -7.61
C GLY A 459 -6.12 -5.04 -8.63
N THR A 460 -5.94 -3.82 -9.13
CA THR A 460 -6.80 -3.23 -10.17
C THR A 460 -6.11 -3.38 -11.53
N HIS A 461 -6.44 -4.45 -12.28
CA HIS A 461 -5.78 -4.79 -13.55
C HIS A 461 -5.84 -3.61 -14.54
N GLY A 462 -4.68 -3.19 -15.05
CA GLY A 462 -4.55 -2.03 -15.92
C GLY A 462 -4.11 -0.74 -15.24
N SER A 463 -4.14 -0.64 -13.90
CA SER A 463 -3.71 0.59 -13.19
C SER A 463 -2.21 0.90 -13.40
N LEU A 464 -1.40 -0.13 -13.60
CA LEU A 464 0.05 -0.04 -13.83
C LEU A 464 0.43 -0.04 -15.33
N ASN A 465 -0.52 0.09 -16.25
CA ASN A 465 -0.24 0.10 -17.69
C ASN A 465 0.76 1.19 -18.10
N HIS A 466 0.77 2.32 -17.39
CA HIS A 466 1.72 3.41 -17.64
C HIS A 466 3.19 3.05 -17.36
N LEU A 467 3.46 1.93 -16.68
CA LEU A 467 4.81 1.40 -16.46
C LEU A 467 5.31 0.55 -17.63
N LEU A 468 4.40 0.07 -18.49
CA LEU A 468 4.67 -0.86 -19.58
C LEU A 468 4.73 -0.12 -20.92
N LYS A 469 5.69 -0.48 -21.79
CA LYS A 469 5.76 0.06 -23.16
C LYS A 469 4.59 -0.42 -24.02
N ASN A 470 4.23 -1.69 -23.88
CA ASN A 470 3.15 -2.35 -24.62
C ASN A 470 2.24 -3.09 -23.63
N PRO A 471 1.23 -2.43 -23.03
CA PRO A 471 0.34 -3.08 -22.07
C PRO A 471 -0.53 -4.15 -22.75
N PRO A 472 -0.49 -5.43 -22.30
CA PRO A 472 -1.27 -6.50 -22.92
C PRO A 472 -2.76 -6.44 -22.57
N HIS A 473 -3.10 -5.86 -21.41
CA HIS A 473 -4.48 -5.69 -20.96
C HIS A 473 -4.97 -4.27 -21.21
N GLN A 474 -6.11 -4.13 -21.90
CA GLN A 474 -6.82 -2.86 -22.08
C GLN A 474 -8.02 -2.83 -21.13
N PRO A 475 -7.96 -2.04 -20.03
CA PRO A 475 -9.03 -2.03 -19.06
C PRO A 475 -10.29 -1.37 -19.63
N VAL A 476 -11.45 -1.87 -19.21
CA VAL A 476 -12.77 -1.31 -19.56
C VAL A 476 -13.53 -0.93 -18.29
N TYR A 477 -14.47 0.00 -18.41
CA TYR A 477 -15.37 0.31 -17.30
C TYR A 477 -16.27 -0.90 -16.98
N PRO A 478 -16.57 -1.14 -15.69
CA PRO A 478 -17.55 -2.14 -15.31
C PRO A 478 -18.93 -1.74 -15.83
N ALA A 479 -19.69 -2.71 -16.34
CA ALA A 479 -21.06 -2.50 -16.79
C ALA A 479 -21.98 -2.19 -15.60
N GLU A 480 -22.92 -1.27 -15.78
CA GLU A 480 -23.95 -0.99 -14.79
C GLU A 480 -24.91 -2.19 -14.69
N HIS A 481 -25.10 -2.72 -13.48
CA HIS A 481 -25.95 -3.90 -13.25
C HIS A 481 -27.40 -3.49 -12.98
N SER A 482 -27.60 -2.34 -12.35
CA SER A 482 -28.92 -1.77 -12.07
C SER A 482 -29.00 -0.40 -12.72
N ALA A 483 -29.89 -0.23 -13.71
CA ALA A 483 -30.12 1.05 -14.36
C ALA A 483 -31.08 1.93 -13.52
N PRO A 484 -30.95 3.26 -13.56
CA PRO A 484 -31.83 4.15 -12.81
C PRO A 484 -33.25 4.10 -13.36
N SER A 485 -34.22 3.93 -12.46
CA SER A 485 -35.64 4.07 -12.76
C SER A 485 -36.09 5.54 -12.72
N THR A 486 -37.32 5.81 -13.13
CA THR A 486 -37.92 7.15 -13.03
C THR A 486 -38.51 7.37 -11.64
N CYS A 487 -38.23 8.51 -10.99
CA CYS A 487 -38.99 8.96 -9.83
C CYS A 487 -40.26 9.68 -10.30
N THR A 488 -41.44 9.08 -10.15
CA THR A 488 -42.72 9.71 -10.54
C THR A 488 -43.22 10.68 -9.49
N HIS A 489 -43.58 11.89 -9.89
CA HIS A 489 -44.27 12.85 -9.02
C HIS A 489 -45.59 12.27 -8.52
N VAL A 490 -45.75 12.14 -7.21
CA VAL A 490 -47.00 11.69 -6.61
C VAL A 490 -47.80 12.92 -6.23
N SER A 491 -48.87 13.19 -6.98
CA SER A 491 -49.80 14.26 -6.66
C SER A 491 -50.59 13.91 -5.39
N GLY A 492 -50.45 14.71 -4.33
CA GLY A 492 -51.29 14.63 -3.14
C GLY A 492 -50.52 14.41 -1.84
N PHE A 493 -51.01 15.09 -0.80
CA PHE A 493 -50.59 15.14 0.62
C PHE A 493 -49.60 16.24 0.99
N LEU A 494 -50.17 17.42 1.31
CA LEU A 494 -49.54 18.52 2.06
C LEU A 494 -49.22 18.14 3.52
N GLN A 495 -49.85 17.10 4.07
CA GLN A 495 -49.53 16.54 5.39
C GLN A 495 -48.81 15.21 5.24
N ASP A 496 -47.56 15.16 5.68
CA ASP A 496 -46.78 13.93 5.70
C ASP A 496 -47.25 13.03 6.86
N PRO A 497 -47.80 11.83 6.59
CA PRO A 497 -48.23 10.91 7.64
C PRO A 497 -47.08 10.41 8.52
N ARG A 498 -45.82 10.65 8.12
CA ARG A 498 -44.62 10.25 8.84
C ARG A 498 -43.99 11.36 9.70
N GLY A 499 -44.68 12.50 9.85
CA GLY A 499 -44.38 13.55 10.84
C GLY A 499 -43.25 14.52 10.47
N CYS A 500 -42.89 14.60 9.18
CA CYS A 500 -41.90 15.54 8.66
C CYS A 500 -42.55 16.88 8.27
N THR A 501 -42.26 17.93 9.04
CA THR A 501 -42.69 19.30 8.77
C THR A 501 -41.51 20.25 8.87
N CYS A 502 -41.53 21.30 8.04
CA CYS A 502 -40.58 22.39 8.13
C CYS A 502 -41.33 23.72 8.05
N ASP A 503 -41.62 24.29 9.21
CA ASP A 503 -42.42 25.51 9.33
C ASP A 503 -41.60 26.78 8.98
N SER A 504 -40.27 26.65 8.80
CA SER A 504 -39.41 27.76 8.38
C SER A 504 -39.37 28.02 6.88
N LEU A 505 -39.98 27.16 6.05
CA LEU A 505 -40.07 27.33 4.60
C LEU A 505 -41.47 27.81 4.17
N THR A 506 -41.53 28.72 3.22
CA THR A 506 -42.78 29.22 2.62
C THR A 506 -43.36 28.23 1.60
N GLU A 507 -44.68 28.27 1.37
CA GLU A 507 -45.34 27.39 0.37
C GLU A 507 -44.73 27.52 -1.04
N ALA A 508 -44.27 28.72 -1.42
CA ALA A 508 -43.61 28.97 -2.69
C ALA A 508 -42.23 28.28 -2.81
N GLU A 509 -41.49 28.17 -1.71
CA GLU A 509 -40.21 27.43 -1.65
C GLU A 509 -40.43 25.92 -1.71
N VAL A 510 -41.59 25.44 -1.22
CA VAL A 510 -41.96 24.02 -1.24
C VAL A 510 -42.49 23.57 -2.60
N SER A 511 -43.19 24.44 -3.34
CA SER A 511 -43.87 24.09 -4.60
C SER A 511 -42.97 24.10 -5.84
N THR A 512 -41.77 24.68 -5.75
CA THR A 512 -40.99 25.07 -6.94
C THR A 512 -39.75 24.18 -7.15
N PHE A 513 -39.94 22.94 -7.65
CA PHE A 513 -38.81 22.18 -8.19
C PHE A 513 -38.38 22.79 -9.54
N LYS A 514 -37.33 23.59 -9.53
CA LYS A 514 -36.78 24.17 -10.78
C LYS A 514 -36.03 23.08 -11.54
N ASN A 515 -36.59 22.67 -12.68
CA ASN A 515 -35.93 21.74 -13.59
C ASN A 515 -34.86 22.49 -14.40
N SER A 516 -33.69 22.72 -13.82
CA SER A 516 -32.52 23.32 -14.47
C SER A 516 -31.52 22.24 -14.90
N ASN A 517 -30.86 22.44 -16.05
CA ASN A 517 -29.79 21.54 -16.50
C ASN A 517 -28.52 21.72 -15.66
N VAL A 518 -28.53 21.16 -14.44
CA VAL A 518 -27.44 21.25 -13.46
C VAL A 518 -26.43 20.11 -13.55
N LYS A 519 -26.69 19.11 -14.40
CA LYS A 519 -25.81 17.93 -14.56
C LYS A 519 -24.37 18.32 -14.91
N PRO A 520 -24.08 19.25 -15.84
CA PRO A 520 -22.69 19.65 -16.13
C PRO A 520 -21.98 20.30 -14.93
N VAL A 521 -22.73 20.82 -13.96
CA VAL A 521 -22.18 21.50 -12.78
C VAL A 521 -21.88 20.51 -11.66
N HIS A 522 -22.85 19.65 -11.35
CA HIS A 522 -22.80 18.78 -10.16
C HIS A 522 -22.41 17.35 -10.48
N LEU A 523 -22.37 16.95 -11.75
CA LEU A 523 -21.83 15.67 -12.21
C LEU A 523 -20.84 15.88 -13.36
N PRO A 524 -19.78 16.69 -13.17
CA PRO A 524 -18.81 17.02 -14.23
C PRO A 524 -17.97 15.82 -14.69
N TYR A 525 -18.08 14.68 -14.00
CA TYR A 525 -17.33 13.45 -14.27
C TYR A 525 -18.24 12.24 -14.56
N GLY A 526 -19.53 12.50 -14.79
CA GLY A 526 -20.53 11.48 -15.07
C GLY A 526 -21.31 11.02 -13.84
N ILE A 527 -22.38 10.29 -14.11
CA ILE A 527 -23.26 9.72 -13.08
C ILE A 527 -22.56 8.50 -12.47
N PRO A 528 -22.43 8.39 -11.14
CA PRO A 528 -21.96 7.16 -10.50
C PRO A 528 -22.83 5.96 -10.91
N ARG A 529 -22.20 4.92 -11.47
CA ARG A 529 -22.89 3.69 -11.90
C ARG A 529 -23.12 2.77 -10.72
N VAL A 530 -24.25 2.06 -10.72
CA VAL A 530 -24.59 1.10 -9.66
C VAL A 530 -24.29 -0.33 -10.12
N LEU A 531 -23.29 -0.94 -9.46
CA LEU A 531 -22.84 -2.32 -9.69
C LEU A 531 -23.56 -3.33 -8.78
N GLN A 532 -24.30 -2.84 -7.78
CA GLN A 532 -25.16 -3.67 -6.95
C GLN A 532 -26.26 -4.31 -7.82
N GLU A 533 -26.48 -5.61 -7.66
CA GLU A 533 -27.58 -6.31 -8.32
C GLU A 533 -28.93 -5.93 -7.68
N GLN A 534 -29.99 -5.87 -8.50
CA GLN A 534 -31.38 -5.66 -8.05
C GLN A 534 -31.59 -4.36 -7.23
N SER A 535 -30.77 -3.34 -7.47
CA SER A 535 -30.87 -2.05 -6.78
C SER A 535 -31.97 -1.20 -7.40
N ASP A 536 -33.04 -0.95 -6.64
CA ASP A 536 -34.13 -0.08 -7.07
C ASP A 536 -33.85 1.37 -6.66
N TYR A 537 -33.29 2.14 -7.60
CA TYR A 537 -32.97 3.56 -7.38
C TYR A 537 -33.43 4.44 -8.53
N CYS A 538 -33.52 5.74 -8.27
CA CYS A 538 -33.85 6.74 -9.27
C CYS A 538 -33.03 8.02 -9.05
N ILE A 539 -32.84 8.82 -10.09
CA ILE A 539 -32.05 10.06 -10.02
C ILE A 539 -32.96 11.24 -9.68
N LEU A 540 -32.64 11.95 -8.60
CA LEU A 540 -33.32 13.16 -8.18
C LEU A 540 -32.46 14.37 -8.51
N HIS A 541 -33.04 15.31 -9.27
CA HIS A 541 -32.40 16.55 -9.66
C HIS A 541 -32.86 17.69 -8.75
N HIS A 542 -31.91 18.50 -8.29
CA HIS A 542 -32.13 19.72 -7.54
C HIS A 542 -31.29 20.85 -8.15
N THR A 543 -31.57 22.08 -7.74
CA THR A 543 -30.81 23.27 -8.15
C THR A 543 -29.35 23.24 -7.71
N ALA A 544 -29.07 22.74 -6.50
CA ALA A 544 -27.74 22.77 -5.88
C ALA A 544 -27.01 21.43 -5.87
N TYR A 545 -27.69 20.32 -6.14
CA TYR A 545 -27.11 18.97 -6.11
C TYR A 545 -27.94 17.95 -6.90
N ILE A 546 -27.34 16.78 -7.14
CA ILE A 546 -28.01 15.63 -7.76
C ILE A 546 -27.80 14.42 -6.86
N SER A 547 -28.80 13.56 -6.71
CA SER A 547 -28.71 12.35 -5.89
C SER A 547 -29.24 11.11 -6.58
N GLY A 548 -28.67 9.94 -6.25
CA GLY A 548 -29.22 8.63 -6.60
C GLY A 548 -29.97 8.06 -5.40
N TYR A 549 -31.30 8.14 -5.38
CA TYR A 549 -32.13 7.73 -4.26
C TYR A 549 -32.55 6.26 -4.37
N SER A 550 -32.20 5.44 -3.37
CA SER A 550 -32.60 4.04 -3.34
C SER A 550 -33.89 3.85 -2.55
N ARG A 551 -34.88 3.24 -3.22
CA ARG A 551 -36.16 2.84 -2.62
C ARG A 551 -36.01 1.59 -1.76
N ASN A 552 -34.94 0.80 -1.96
CA ASN A 552 -34.66 -0.39 -1.16
C ASN A 552 -34.23 -0.03 0.26
N ILE A 553 -33.39 1.00 0.41
CA ILE A 553 -32.81 1.41 1.72
C ILE A 553 -33.37 2.74 2.24
N LEU A 554 -34.35 3.33 1.52
CA LEU A 554 -35.07 4.55 1.91
C LEU A 554 -34.16 5.79 2.07
N MET A 555 -33.00 5.83 1.39
CA MET A 555 -32.03 6.93 1.44
C MET A 555 -31.20 7.02 0.16
N PRO A 556 -30.45 8.10 -0.08
CA PRO A 556 -29.50 8.17 -1.19
C PRO A 556 -28.39 7.14 -1.08
N LEU A 557 -28.05 6.51 -2.21
CA LEU A 557 -26.78 5.81 -2.40
C LEU A 557 -25.62 6.82 -2.48
N TRP A 558 -25.87 7.95 -3.12
CA TRP A 558 -24.91 9.03 -3.27
C TRP A 558 -25.61 10.38 -3.49
N VAL A 559 -24.92 11.44 -3.11
CA VAL A 559 -25.24 12.83 -3.44
C VAL A 559 -24.00 13.47 -4.06
N SER A 560 -24.18 14.27 -5.11
CA SER A 560 -23.11 14.98 -5.79
C SER A 560 -23.42 16.47 -5.95
N TYR A 561 -22.47 17.32 -5.60
CA TYR A 561 -22.57 18.77 -5.70
C TYR A 561 -21.19 19.41 -5.91
N SER A 562 -21.16 20.68 -6.28
CA SER A 562 -19.91 21.39 -6.57
C SER A 562 -19.90 22.70 -5.82
N LEU A 563 -18.85 22.91 -5.03
CA LEU A 563 -18.70 24.06 -4.16
C LEU A 563 -17.66 25.04 -4.72
N ASN A 564 -18.04 26.31 -4.74
CA ASN A 564 -17.12 27.45 -4.86
C ASN A 564 -17.01 28.13 -3.48
N VAL A 565 -16.00 28.96 -3.28
CA VAL A 565 -15.43 29.47 -2.00
C VAL A 565 -16.39 29.99 -0.89
N SER A 566 -17.70 30.16 -1.14
CA SER A 566 -18.67 30.67 -0.16
C SER A 566 -19.56 29.58 0.45
N ILE A 567 -19.56 29.48 1.79
CA ILE A 567 -20.60 28.81 2.59
C ILE A 567 -21.10 29.84 3.62
N GLN A 568 -22.41 29.93 3.81
CA GLN A 568 -23.02 30.75 4.86
C GLN A 568 -23.38 29.87 6.06
N PRO A 569 -23.44 30.36 7.31
CA PRO A 569 -23.96 29.56 8.42
C PRO A 569 -25.47 29.33 8.24
N SER A 570 -25.93 28.08 8.43
CA SER A 570 -27.38 27.76 8.48
C SER A 570 -27.77 27.38 9.90
N ALA A 571 -28.96 27.83 10.32
CA ALA A 571 -29.46 27.70 11.69
C ALA A 571 -30.53 26.60 11.86
N ASP A 572 -31.10 26.04 10.78
CA ASP A 572 -32.32 25.25 10.87
C ASP A 572 -32.13 23.77 10.52
N THR A 573 -32.75 22.90 11.32
CA THR A 573 -32.71 21.43 11.22
C THR A 573 -34.09 20.82 10.98
N CYS A 574 -34.97 21.54 10.27
CA CYS A 574 -36.25 20.99 9.85
C CYS A 574 -36.09 20.10 8.60
N VAL A 575 -37.06 19.20 8.36
CA VAL A 575 -37.12 18.40 7.12
C VAL A 575 -38.57 18.23 6.68
N ARG A 576 -38.83 18.45 5.39
CA ARG A 576 -40.14 18.24 4.75
C ARG A 576 -40.15 16.99 3.88
N ALA A 577 -41.33 16.46 3.59
CA ALA A 577 -41.44 15.33 2.66
C ALA A 577 -41.02 15.69 1.23
N ASP A 578 -40.32 14.77 0.57
CA ASP A 578 -40.08 14.81 -0.88
C ASP A 578 -41.25 14.18 -1.63
N VAL A 579 -42.01 15.02 -2.35
CA VAL A 579 -43.20 14.63 -3.12
C VAL A 579 -42.90 13.69 -4.31
N ARG A 580 -41.63 13.59 -4.73
CA ARG A 580 -41.20 12.71 -5.84
C ARG A 580 -40.98 11.25 -5.39
N VAL A 581 -40.90 11.02 -4.09
CA VAL A 581 -40.73 9.69 -3.49
C VAL A 581 -42.05 9.30 -2.85
N GLN A 582 -42.53 8.07 -3.00
CA GLN A 582 -43.76 7.62 -2.33
C GLN A 582 -43.58 7.54 -0.80
N ALA A 583 -44.65 7.79 -0.02
CA ALA A 583 -44.58 7.74 1.44
C ALA A 583 -44.12 6.39 2.00
N SER A 584 -44.43 5.27 1.33
CA SER A 584 -43.93 3.92 1.68
C SER A 584 -42.42 3.78 1.50
N ALA A 585 -41.83 4.58 0.62
CA ALA A 585 -40.42 4.61 0.29
C ALA A 585 -39.67 5.80 0.92
N ARG A 586 -40.23 6.45 1.97
CA ARG A 586 -39.61 7.55 2.72
C ARG A 586 -39.26 7.13 4.14
N GLN A 587 -38.25 7.76 4.73
CA GLN A 587 -38.00 7.67 6.18
C GLN A 587 -39.09 8.41 6.99
N SER A 588 -39.17 8.13 8.30
CA SER A 588 -40.10 8.82 9.21
C SER A 588 -39.38 9.78 10.14
N CYS A 589 -39.82 11.03 10.19
CA CYS A 589 -39.30 12.00 11.15
C CYS A 589 -39.77 11.71 12.58
N SER A 590 -40.98 11.16 12.74
CA SER A 590 -41.48 10.71 14.04
C SER A 590 -40.59 9.63 14.67
N PHE A 591 -40.00 8.75 13.86
CA PHE A 591 -39.04 7.74 14.34
C PHE A 591 -37.85 8.40 15.04
N TYR A 592 -37.24 9.42 14.42
CA TYR A 592 -36.09 10.12 15.00
C TYR A 592 -36.46 11.04 16.17
N LYS A 593 -37.65 11.66 16.16
CA LYS A 593 -38.14 12.47 17.28
C LYS A 593 -38.31 11.63 18.55
N ASN A 594 -38.69 10.37 18.41
CA ASN A 594 -38.96 9.45 19.51
C ASN A 594 -37.76 8.56 19.88
N ASN A 595 -36.62 8.68 19.20
CA ASN A 595 -35.44 7.85 19.41
C ASN A 595 -34.31 8.65 20.10
N SER A 596 -33.86 8.20 21.27
CA SER A 596 -32.79 8.84 22.04
C SER A 596 -31.38 8.46 21.58
N THR A 597 -31.24 7.36 20.85
CA THR A 597 -29.93 6.78 20.44
C THR A 597 -29.52 7.20 19.04
N LEU A 598 -30.48 7.45 18.16
CA LEU A 598 -30.25 7.66 16.74
C LEU A 598 -31.04 8.88 16.27
N THR A 599 -30.36 9.75 15.52
CA THR A 599 -30.94 10.91 14.86
C THR A 599 -30.77 10.76 13.34
N PHE A 600 -30.97 11.85 12.60
CA PHE A 600 -30.68 11.91 11.18
C PHE A 600 -29.67 13.03 10.87
N GLY A 601 -28.92 12.83 9.80
CA GLY A 601 -28.10 13.84 9.13
C GLY A 601 -28.57 14.08 7.69
N LEU A 602 -27.94 15.05 7.03
CA LEU A 602 -28.19 15.42 5.64
C LEU A 602 -26.91 15.22 4.83
N LEU A 603 -27.01 14.57 3.66
CA LEU A 603 -25.84 14.32 2.80
C LEU A 603 -25.42 15.58 2.02
N HIS A 604 -26.39 16.28 1.42
CA HIS A 604 -26.18 17.66 0.97
C HIS A 604 -26.42 18.63 2.13
N PRO A 605 -25.44 19.46 2.52
CA PRO A 605 -25.63 20.38 3.62
C PRO A 605 -26.45 21.62 3.17
N PRO A 606 -27.44 22.06 3.96
CA PRO A 606 -28.36 23.15 3.58
C PRO A 606 -27.70 24.52 3.47
N ASN A 607 -26.46 24.64 3.94
CA ASN A 607 -25.71 25.88 4.04
C ASN A 607 -24.83 26.17 2.80
N VAL A 608 -24.80 25.23 1.85
CA VAL A 608 -24.15 25.36 0.54
C VAL A 608 -25.12 26.00 -0.45
N SER A 609 -25.40 27.29 -0.28
CA SER A 609 -26.14 28.10 -1.26
C SER A 609 -25.65 29.55 -1.31
N PRO A 610 -25.60 30.17 -2.51
CA PRO A 610 -25.23 31.58 -2.66
C PRO A 610 -26.21 32.55 -1.96
N THR A 611 -27.45 32.11 -1.73
CA THR A 611 -28.56 32.94 -1.24
C THR A 611 -29.00 32.63 0.20
N GLY A 612 -28.27 31.77 0.93
CA GLY A 612 -28.59 31.39 2.32
C GLY A 612 -28.85 29.89 2.47
N THR A 613 -30.00 29.52 3.05
CA THR A 613 -30.42 28.12 3.21
C THR A 613 -30.97 27.58 1.89
N GLU A 614 -30.52 26.40 1.45
CA GLU A 614 -31.04 25.70 0.27
C GLU A 614 -32.26 24.85 0.65
N PRO A 615 -33.50 25.23 0.29
CA PRO A 615 -34.73 24.55 0.73
C PRO A 615 -34.80 23.09 0.28
N ASP A 616 -34.24 22.79 -0.89
CA ASP A 616 -34.20 21.43 -1.47
C ASP A 616 -33.19 20.51 -0.76
N SER A 617 -32.43 21.01 0.20
CA SER A 617 -31.59 20.18 1.09
C SER A 617 -32.37 19.66 2.29
N LEU A 618 -33.43 20.35 2.69
CA LEU A 618 -34.23 20.06 3.88
C LEU A 618 -35.38 19.10 3.56
N ILE A 619 -35.10 18.03 2.80
CA ILE A 619 -36.09 17.08 2.31
C ILE A 619 -35.79 15.65 2.77
N THR A 620 -36.84 14.82 2.90
CA THR A 620 -36.71 13.42 3.36
C THR A 620 -35.81 12.56 2.49
N SER A 621 -35.70 12.87 1.20
CA SER A 621 -34.83 12.13 0.27
C SER A 621 -33.35 12.47 0.40
N ASN A 622 -32.97 13.43 1.25
CA ASN A 622 -31.58 13.77 1.58
C ASN A 622 -31.19 13.31 3.00
N MET A 623 -32.12 12.68 3.73
CA MET A 623 -31.91 12.20 5.10
C MET A 623 -31.16 10.87 5.13
N VAL A 624 -30.28 10.71 6.12
CA VAL A 624 -29.60 9.45 6.46
C VAL A 624 -29.56 9.25 7.98
N PRO A 625 -29.71 8.01 8.49
CA PRO A 625 -29.58 7.74 9.92
C PRO A 625 -28.17 8.07 10.41
N MET A 626 -28.06 8.85 11.49
CA MET A 626 -26.78 9.21 12.10
C MET A 626 -26.82 9.15 13.63
N PHE A 627 -25.77 8.62 14.25
CA PHE A 627 -25.55 8.77 15.68
C PHE A 627 -25.25 10.23 16.02
N PRO A 628 -25.74 10.76 17.16
CA PRO A 628 -25.49 12.14 17.56
C PRO A 628 -23.99 12.51 17.59
N ALA A 629 -23.15 11.63 18.15
CA ALA A 629 -21.70 11.83 18.20
C ALA A 629 -21.08 11.97 16.80
N PHE A 630 -21.46 11.10 15.86
CA PHE A 630 -20.99 11.18 14.48
C PHE A 630 -21.53 12.40 13.74
N LYS A 631 -22.77 12.82 14.01
CA LYS A 631 -23.39 14.00 13.40
C LYS A 631 -22.56 15.27 13.69
N ASP A 632 -21.97 15.38 14.87
CA ASP A 632 -21.07 16.50 15.20
C ASP A 632 -19.82 16.51 14.30
N ILE A 633 -19.25 15.33 14.05
CA ILE A 633 -18.11 15.17 13.14
C ILE A 633 -18.51 15.49 11.70
N TRP A 634 -19.66 14.98 11.25
CA TRP A 634 -20.21 15.25 9.93
C TRP A 634 -20.45 16.75 9.69
N ASN A 635 -21.05 17.42 10.66
CA ASN A 635 -21.26 18.86 10.63
C ASN A 635 -19.94 19.62 10.63
N HIS A 636 -18.96 19.20 11.43
CA HIS A 636 -17.63 19.81 11.43
C HIS A 636 -16.95 19.70 10.05
N PHE A 637 -17.02 18.52 9.43
CA PHE A 637 -16.47 18.29 8.10
C PHE A 637 -17.08 19.25 7.07
N HIS A 638 -18.41 19.31 6.99
CA HIS A 638 -19.11 20.11 5.98
C HIS A 638 -19.02 21.61 6.24
N ASN A 639 -19.06 22.04 7.50
CA ASN A 639 -19.06 23.47 7.84
C ASN A 639 -17.66 24.10 7.84
N PHE A 640 -16.60 23.32 8.08
CA PHE A 640 -15.25 23.85 8.24
C PHE A 640 -14.22 23.24 7.29
N LEU A 641 -14.12 21.91 7.23
CA LEU A 641 -13.08 21.24 6.43
C LEU A 641 -13.34 21.40 4.94
N LEU A 642 -14.59 21.23 4.51
CA LEU A 642 -14.98 21.36 3.12
C LEU A 642 -14.70 22.78 2.56
N LEU A 643 -14.93 23.82 3.36
CA LEU A 643 -14.55 25.20 3.04
C LEU A 643 -13.04 25.35 2.81
N LYS A 644 -12.23 24.81 3.73
CA LYS A 644 -10.76 24.86 3.62
C LYS A 644 -10.27 24.16 2.36
N TYR A 645 -10.83 22.99 2.03
CA TYR A 645 -10.50 22.29 0.78
C TYR A 645 -10.92 23.10 -0.45
N SER A 646 -12.15 23.62 -0.48
CA SER A 646 -12.63 24.45 -1.60
C SER A 646 -11.77 25.69 -1.81
N GLN A 647 -11.30 26.35 -0.75
CA GLN A 647 -10.41 27.51 -0.84
C GLN A 647 -9.03 27.13 -1.38
N LYS A 648 -8.45 26.04 -0.85
CA LYS A 648 -7.12 25.56 -1.24
C LYS A 648 -7.07 25.05 -2.69
N LEU A 649 -8.16 24.46 -3.17
CA LEU A 649 -8.21 23.74 -4.45
C LEU A 649 -8.96 24.50 -5.56
N ASN A 650 -9.32 25.77 -5.32
CA ASN A 650 -10.09 26.61 -6.26
C ASN A 650 -11.43 25.95 -6.69
N GLY A 651 -12.14 25.45 -5.69
CA GLY A 651 -13.39 24.71 -5.84
C GLY A 651 -13.20 23.19 -5.77
N VAL A 652 -14.17 22.51 -5.16
CA VAL A 652 -14.22 21.03 -5.13
C VAL A 652 -15.60 20.51 -5.58
N ASN A 653 -15.60 19.41 -6.34
CA ASN A 653 -16.78 18.57 -6.51
C ASN A 653 -16.79 17.55 -5.37
N VAL A 654 -17.94 17.36 -4.75
CA VAL A 654 -18.15 16.49 -3.61
C VAL A 654 -19.11 15.39 -4.00
N VAL A 655 -18.75 14.14 -3.71
CA VAL A 655 -19.66 12.99 -3.75
C VAL A 655 -19.65 12.32 -2.38
N SER A 656 -20.82 12.12 -1.77
CA SER A 656 -20.93 11.50 -0.45
C SER A 656 -22.11 10.54 -0.36
N GLY A 657 -22.04 9.57 0.55
CA GLY A 657 -23.11 8.58 0.74
C GLY A 657 -22.82 7.58 1.86
N PRO A 658 -23.79 6.72 2.20
CA PRO A 658 -23.64 5.69 3.21
C PRO A 658 -22.86 4.46 2.70
N ILE A 659 -22.27 3.71 3.62
CA ILE A 659 -21.63 2.40 3.40
C ILE A 659 -22.24 1.38 4.37
N PHE A 660 -22.39 0.15 3.89
CA PHE A 660 -22.82 -1.00 4.68
C PHE A 660 -21.83 -2.13 4.46
N ASP A 661 -21.13 -2.48 5.54
CA ASP A 661 -20.02 -3.44 5.60
C ASP A 661 -20.02 -4.00 7.03
N ASN A 662 -21.00 -4.87 7.31
CA ASN A 662 -21.28 -5.43 8.63
C ASN A 662 -20.47 -6.70 8.90
N ASP A 663 -19.95 -7.36 7.87
CA ASP A 663 -19.03 -8.50 8.00
C ASP A 663 -17.54 -8.05 7.97
N PHE A 664 -17.30 -6.77 7.69
CA PHE A 664 -16.00 -6.09 7.74
C PHE A 664 -15.03 -6.63 6.69
N ASP A 665 -15.55 -7.14 5.57
CA ASP A 665 -14.78 -7.73 4.47
C ASP A 665 -14.28 -6.70 3.43
N GLY A 666 -14.68 -5.44 3.58
CA GLY A 666 -14.27 -4.35 2.70
C GLY A 666 -15.07 -4.26 1.40
N ASN A 667 -16.15 -5.03 1.26
CA ASN A 667 -17.10 -4.99 0.15
C ASN A 667 -18.46 -4.48 0.64
N TYR A 668 -19.37 -4.22 -0.30
CA TYR A 668 -20.73 -3.78 0.02
C TYR A 668 -21.59 -4.99 0.45
N ASP A 669 -22.39 -4.80 1.49
CA ASP A 669 -23.39 -5.78 1.90
C ASP A 669 -24.63 -5.75 1.00
N PHE A 670 -25.19 -6.92 0.72
CA PHE A 670 -26.55 -7.03 0.21
C PHE A 670 -27.56 -6.76 1.33
N LEU A 671 -28.17 -5.59 1.29
CA LEU A 671 -29.23 -5.25 2.23
C LEU A 671 -30.59 -5.78 1.75
N ASN A 672 -31.26 -6.53 2.62
CA ASN A 672 -32.69 -6.81 2.46
C ASN A 672 -33.47 -5.49 2.40
N LYS A 673 -34.57 -5.43 1.63
CA LYS A 673 -35.47 -4.26 1.58
C LYS A 673 -35.75 -3.79 3.01
N GLY A 674 -35.55 -2.50 3.26
CA GLY A 674 -35.75 -1.90 4.58
C GLY A 674 -37.10 -2.31 5.17
N THR A 675 -37.13 -2.55 6.48
CA THR A 675 -38.40 -2.82 7.15
C THR A 675 -39.33 -1.60 6.97
N PRO A 676 -40.66 -1.78 6.94
CA PRO A 676 -41.61 -0.66 6.82
C PRO A 676 -41.41 0.47 7.86
N ASN A 677 -40.70 0.16 8.94
CA ASN A 677 -40.55 0.95 10.15
C ASN A 677 -39.22 1.71 10.26
N GLY A 678 -38.23 1.51 9.38
CA GLY A 678 -36.96 2.23 9.49
C GLY A 678 -35.92 1.91 8.41
N ALA A 679 -35.09 2.90 8.08
CA ALA A 679 -33.92 2.76 7.21
C ALA A 679 -32.80 1.98 7.93
N PRO A 680 -31.99 1.18 7.20
CA PRO A 680 -30.81 0.51 7.76
C PRO A 680 -29.77 1.53 8.24
N ILE A 681 -29.06 1.23 9.32
CA ILE A 681 -28.02 2.11 9.89
C ILE A 681 -26.71 1.85 9.14
N PRO A 682 -26.09 2.87 8.51
CA PRO A 682 -24.79 2.71 7.83
C PRO A 682 -23.68 2.33 8.81
N THR A 683 -22.71 1.52 8.38
CA THR A 683 -21.51 1.24 9.17
C THR A 683 -20.47 2.36 9.03
N HIS A 684 -20.45 3.00 7.86
CA HIS A 684 -19.55 4.13 7.55
C HIS A 684 -20.26 5.14 6.63
N PHE A 685 -19.65 6.30 6.44
CA PHE A 685 -19.99 7.26 5.38
C PHE A 685 -18.77 7.57 4.54
N PHE A 686 -18.94 7.67 3.22
CA PHE A 686 -17.86 8.11 2.34
C PHE A 686 -18.02 9.57 1.94
N VAL A 687 -16.88 10.22 1.69
CA VAL A 687 -16.81 11.52 1.02
C VAL A 687 -15.65 11.49 0.02
N ILE A 688 -15.91 11.87 -1.22
CA ILE A 688 -14.92 12.04 -2.29
C ILE A 688 -14.89 13.52 -2.66
N LEU A 689 -13.73 14.14 -2.53
CA LEU A 689 -13.47 15.50 -3.00
C LEU A 689 -12.63 15.43 -4.27
N THR A 690 -13.10 16.02 -5.36
CA THR A 690 -12.39 16.07 -6.65
C THR A 690 -12.16 17.51 -7.08
N SER A 691 -10.95 17.83 -7.51
CA SER A 691 -10.55 19.12 -8.05
C SER A 691 -9.65 18.95 -9.28
N CYS A 692 -9.18 20.06 -9.84
CA CYS A 692 -8.09 20.02 -10.80
C CYS A 692 -6.77 19.77 -10.13
N LYS A 693 -5.90 18.98 -10.78
CA LYS A 693 -4.49 18.86 -10.37
C LYS A 693 -3.75 20.20 -10.49
N ASN A 694 -4.11 20.99 -11.51
CA ASN A 694 -3.70 22.40 -11.58
C ASN A 694 -4.67 23.26 -10.75
N SER A 695 -4.27 23.63 -9.53
CA SER A 695 -5.09 24.42 -8.61
C SER A 695 -5.40 25.84 -9.10
N SER A 696 -4.76 26.32 -10.18
CA SER A 696 -5.12 27.59 -10.81
C SER A 696 -6.43 27.50 -11.62
N LEU A 697 -6.87 26.31 -11.99
CA LEU A 697 -8.09 26.09 -12.78
C LEU A 697 -9.27 25.68 -11.87
N PRO A 698 -10.46 26.26 -12.05
CA PRO A 698 -11.65 25.80 -11.37
C PRO A 698 -12.17 24.49 -11.99
N ILE A 699 -12.97 23.73 -11.22
CA ILE A 699 -13.54 22.43 -11.63
C ILE A 699 -14.21 22.46 -13.01
N ARG A 700 -14.92 23.56 -13.33
CA ARG A 700 -15.68 23.70 -14.57
C ARG A 700 -14.78 23.85 -15.81
N GLN A 701 -13.51 24.17 -15.64
CA GLN A 701 -12.53 24.40 -16.71
C GLN A 701 -11.40 23.35 -16.67
N CYS A 702 -11.68 22.20 -16.05
CA CYS A 702 -10.67 21.24 -15.63
C CYS A 702 -10.24 20.23 -16.69
N ASP A 703 -9.82 20.65 -17.87
CA ASP A 703 -9.59 19.71 -18.99
C ASP A 703 -8.36 18.82 -18.85
N GLY A 704 -7.50 19.12 -17.86
CA GLY A 704 -6.33 18.33 -17.51
C GLY A 704 -6.58 17.22 -16.47
N PRO A 705 -5.51 16.65 -15.90
CA PRO A 705 -5.62 15.60 -14.90
C PRO A 705 -6.35 16.08 -13.64
N LEU A 706 -7.14 15.18 -13.07
CA LEU A 706 -7.86 15.41 -11.83
C LEU A 706 -6.97 15.16 -10.62
N ASP A 707 -7.33 15.79 -9.51
CA ASP A 707 -6.84 15.43 -8.19
C ASP A 707 -8.01 15.06 -7.29
N ALA A 708 -7.84 14.04 -6.46
CA ALA A 708 -8.90 13.57 -5.59
C ALA A 708 -8.37 13.16 -4.21
N VAL A 709 -9.21 13.37 -3.20
CA VAL A 709 -9.05 12.82 -1.85
C VAL A 709 -10.38 12.21 -1.43
N SER A 710 -10.34 11.00 -0.89
CA SER A 710 -11.51 10.29 -0.40
C SER A 710 -11.35 9.86 1.05
N PHE A 711 -12.48 9.77 1.75
CA PHE A 711 -12.57 9.40 3.17
C PHE A 711 -13.63 8.32 3.34
N VAL A 712 -13.38 7.37 4.25
CA VAL A 712 -14.38 6.40 4.74
C VAL A 712 -14.43 6.54 6.25
N LEU A 713 -15.47 7.22 6.72
CA LEU A 713 -15.61 7.68 8.10
C LEU A 713 -16.44 6.68 8.91
N PRO A 714 -15.91 6.08 10.00
CA PRO A 714 -16.65 5.10 10.79
C PRO A 714 -17.82 5.74 11.52
N HIS A 715 -19.01 5.15 11.35
CA HIS A 715 -20.25 5.66 11.90
C HIS A 715 -20.49 5.09 13.30
N ARG A 716 -19.95 5.78 14.31
CA ARG A 716 -19.96 5.30 15.72
C ARG A 716 -20.89 6.11 16.61
N ALA A 717 -21.43 5.43 17.64
CA ALA A 717 -22.28 6.02 18.66
C ALA A 717 -21.51 6.82 19.73
N ASP A 718 -20.18 6.66 19.76
CA ASP A 718 -19.27 7.32 20.70
C ASP A 718 -18.21 8.14 19.96
N SER A 719 -17.51 9.00 20.71
CA SER A 719 -16.38 9.82 20.22
C SER A 719 -15.05 9.34 20.80
N LEU A 720 -14.91 8.07 21.19
CA LEU A 720 -13.67 7.55 21.82
C LEU A 720 -12.46 7.66 20.89
N GLU A 721 -12.68 7.69 19.58
CA GLU A 721 -11.62 7.80 18.60
C GLU A 721 -11.12 9.23 18.36
N THR A 722 -11.90 10.25 18.75
CA THR A 722 -11.63 11.66 18.41
C THR A 722 -10.64 12.35 19.35
N CYS A 723 -9.98 11.61 20.25
CA CYS A 723 -8.92 12.13 21.10
C CYS A 723 -7.66 12.55 20.29
N HIS A 724 -7.63 12.26 18.99
CA HIS A 724 -6.56 12.66 18.06
C HIS A 724 -7.14 13.19 16.74
N ASP A 725 -6.28 13.71 15.84
CA ASP A 725 -6.69 14.10 14.48
C ASP A 725 -7.29 12.90 13.72
N TRP A 726 -8.61 12.95 13.52
CA TRP A 726 -9.45 11.80 13.17
C TRP A 726 -9.77 11.72 11.67
N VAL A 727 -10.08 12.84 11.01
CA VAL A 727 -10.53 12.82 9.61
C VAL A 727 -9.42 12.39 8.67
N GLN A 728 -8.20 12.92 8.86
CA GLN A 728 -7.05 12.57 8.02
C GLN A 728 -6.64 11.11 8.18
N PHE A 729 -6.94 10.50 9.33
CA PHE A 729 -6.59 9.11 9.61
C PHE A 729 -7.37 8.11 8.74
N HIS A 730 -8.61 8.48 8.38
CA HIS A 730 -9.57 7.72 7.60
C HIS A 730 -9.60 8.05 6.10
N VAL A 731 -8.54 8.70 5.62
CA VAL A 731 -8.31 8.86 4.18
C VAL A 731 -8.20 7.48 3.54
N THR A 732 -8.82 7.31 2.39
CA THR A 732 -8.87 6.04 1.65
C THR A 732 -8.68 6.26 0.16
N ARG A 733 -8.56 5.19 -0.63
CA ARG A 733 -8.59 5.28 -2.10
C ARG A 733 -10.04 5.34 -2.58
N ILE A 734 -10.30 5.95 -3.73
CA ILE A 734 -11.63 5.87 -4.34
C ILE A 734 -11.99 4.41 -4.64
N ARG A 735 -11.00 3.58 -5.01
CA ARG A 735 -11.23 2.15 -5.22
C ARG A 735 -11.80 1.45 -3.98
N ASP A 736 -11.38 1.85 -2.79
CA ASP A 736 -11.94 1.31 -1.54
C ASP A 736 -13.41 1.73 -1.38
N VAL A 737 -13.75 2.97 -1.74
CA VAL A 737 -15.14 3.44 -1.76
C VAL A 737 -15.97 2.65 -2.77
N GLU A 738 -15.45 2.37 -3.97
CA GLU A 738 -16.16 1.56 -4.97
C GLU A 738 -16.46 0.14 -4.48
N LEU A 739 -15.51 -0.50 -3.80
CA LEU A 739 -15.70 -1.82 -3.20
C LEU A 739 -16.78 -1.80 -2.12
N LEU A 740 -16.68 -0.86 -1.18
CA LEU A 740 -17.59 -0.72 -0.03
C LEU A 740 -19.01 -0.25 -0.38
N THR A 741 -19.20 0.33 -1.57
CA THR A 741 -20.50 0.91 -1.97
C THR A 741 -21.13 0.19 -3.16
N GLY A 742 -20.38 -0.60 -3.92
CA GLY A 742 -20.85 -1.12 -5.21
C GLY A 742 -21.15 0.00 -6.23
N LEU A 743 -20.52 1.16 -6.10
CA LEU A 743 -20.60 2.26 -7.05
C LEU A 743 -19.38 2.28 -7.97
N SER A 744 -19.50 2.89 -9.15
CA SER A 744 -18.36 3.20 -10.01
C SER A 744 -18.35 4.64 -10.51
N PHE A 745 -17.22 5.33 -10.33
CA PHE A 745 -17.09 6.77 -10.57
C PHE A 745 -16.27 7.11 -11.83
N TYR A 746 -16.40 8.35 -12.32
CA TYR A 746 -15.57 8.97 -13.40
C TYR A 746 -15.69 8.40 -14.82
N HIS A 747 -16.86 7.90 -15.22
CA HIS A 747 -17.03 7.23 -16.54
C HIS A 747 -16.98 8.18 -17.75
N ASP A 748 -17.22 9.49 -17.58
CA ASP A 748 -17.55 10.38 -18.70
C ASP A 748 -16.43 11.37 -19.12
N ARG A 749 -15.20 11.28 -18.59
CA ARG A 749 -14.16 12.31 -18.86
C ARG A 749 -12.75 11.81 -19.18
N ILE A 750 -12.27 10.81 -18.47
CA ILE A 750 -10.86 10.38 -18.51
C ILE A 750 -10.75 8.99 -19.11
N SER A 751 -9.58 8.67 -19.67
CA SER A 751 -9.34 7.31 -20.17
C SER A 751 -9.49 6.30 -19.03
N VAL A 752 -9.86 5.05 -19.34
CA VAL A 752 -10.04 4.03 -18.30
C VAL A 752 -8.74 3.86 -17.52
N ALA A 753 -7.59 3.81 -18.20
CA ALA A 753 -6.28 3.66 -17.54
C ALA A 753 -5.95 4.81 -16.58
N GLU A 754 -6.17 6.06 -16.98
CA GLU A 754 -5.98 7.23 -16.09
C GLU A 754 -6.97 7.20 -14.91
N THR A 755 -8.20 6.73 -15.15
CA THR A 755 -9.21 6.57 -14.12
C THR A 755 -8.79 5.55 -13.07
N LEU A 756 -8.20 4.42 -13.48
CA LEU A 756 -7.69 3.43 -12.54
C LEU A 756 -6.53 3.98 -11.70
N GLN A 757 -5.64 4.80 -12.29
CA GLN A 757 -4.58 5.47 -11.54
C GLN A 757 -5.14 6.45 -10.49
N LEU A 758 -6.10 7.29 -10.90
CA LEU A 758 -6.78 8.21 -9.97
C LEU A 758 -7.45 7.42 -8.84
N LYS A 759 -8.15 6.33 -9.18
CA LYS A 759 -8.92 5.54 -8.22
C LYS A 759 -8.06 4.77 -7.22
N THR A 760 -6.86 4.37 -7.62
CA THR A 760 -5.93 3.59 -6.78
C THR A 760 -4.94 4.46 -6.01
N THR A 761 -4.86 5.76 -6.31
CA THR A 761 -4.03 6.71 -5.58
C THR A 761 -4.59 6.95 -4.18
N LEU A 762 -3.74 6.81 -3.16
CA LEU A 762 -4.03 7.19 -1.78
C LEU A 762 -3.24 8.45 -1.43
N LYS A 763 -3.93 9.49 -0.95
CA LYS A 763 -3.31 10.73 -0.50
C LYS A 763 -2.57 10.53 0.81
N THR A 764 -1.35 11.04 0.87
CA THR A 764 -0.49 11.11 2.06
C THR A 764 -0.33 12.58 2.44
N PHE A 765 -0.39 12.90 3.73
CA PHE A 765 -0.34 14.25 4.27
C PHE A 765 0.99 14.54 4.97
#